data_AF-A0A9N7UX84-F1
#
_entry.id   AF-A0A9N7UX84-F1
#
_cell.length_a   1.000
_cell.length_b   1.000
_cell.length_c   1.000
_cell.angle_alpha   90.00
_cell.angle_beta   90.00
_cell.angle_gamma   90.00
#
_symmetry.space_group_name_H-M   'P 1'
#
loop_
_entity.id
_entity.type
_entity.pdbx_description
1 polymer ?
#
loop_
_entity_poly.entity_id
_entity_poly.type
_entity_poly.pdbx_seq_one_letter_code
_entity_poly.pdbx_strand_id
1 'polypeptide(L)'
;LPHPFAITVFEDSLYWTDWHTKSINSANKFTGKNQEIIRNKLHFPMDIHTLHPQRQPAGGWNRCGTNNGGCSHLCLPSNMTFTCACPTGFKKVDHLSCADGLDKFLLFARRTDIRRISFDTEDMSDDVIPLADVRNAVALDWDAKDGFIYWTDVTTDSINRALWNGSKQEVVVDTSLESPAGLAIDWVTNKLYWTDAGTDRIEVSNGDGSMRTVLIWENLDRPRDIVVDPIGGFMYWTDWGANPKIERAGMDASNRVVIISSNLTWPNGLAIDYETQRLYWADAGMKTIEFGNFDGSDRQVLIGTQLPHPFGLTVHKDKLYWTDWQSKSIQSADKLTGLGRQTLAENLENLMDIHMFHRHRETVHNPCAVSNGGCSHLCLLAPAPKASSCACPTGINLQPDGKTCTSGMSSFLIFARRTDIRMVSLDIPYYADVVLAVNSSMKNTIAIGVDPKEAKVYWSDSTLKKISRAYINGSEHEDIISTGLVTTDGLAVDARGRKIYWTDTGTNRIEVANLDGSMRRVLVWQNLDSPRAIALYHEMGYMYWTDWGENAKLERSAMDGTDRVVLISNNLGWPNGLAIDMAGSQLLWADAHTERIEASDLNGQNRHTLVTPVQHPYGLTLLGPHIYWTDWQSRSIQRADKSTGANTITVQANLPGLMDIQAVDRERPLGFNKCGQRNGGCTHLCLPRPNGTSCACPTGILLKGDDRSCDDSPETFLVFSNRVSVRRISLDTDDHTDVHVPVPELHNVISLDYDSVDGKLYYTDVTLDVIRRSNLDGSGMETVISQGLKTTDGLAVDWVSRNMYWTDTGRNTIEVARLDGTSRKVLVNNSLDEPRAIAVFPSKGFLFWTDWGHIAKIERSHLDGSDRKVLINTDLGWPNGLTLDYDTRRIFWVDAHLDRIESSDLNGKLRQILVSPVSHPFALTQQDRWIYWTDWQTKSIQRVDKHTGRNKETVLPNVEGLMDIIVVSPHRQTGTNLCGVNNGGCTHLCFAKTSTFVCACPDEPDGKPCSTISGYIPTSPTRGTSSTPVPNRIPNAPTDTPHRGPVPVNCTDKNLNMEGCTSNVVTAPHGEGLHISYVIGGVLTILAILILIAALIIYRHKKSKFADPGVSNLTYSNPSYRTSTQEVKIEASQKPPIYNQLRYKKEGGVDGGYTKEKIRIVEGVCLLSHDELYWDDLKQIKPSRGGLHTCMRTDTVSLQTSSASLDDGETEQLLQEEASECSSITTLTPSAITPQRHAQHSLPDTGWSSTRKPSTESEV
;
A
#
# COMPACT_ATOMS: atom_id res chain seq x y z
N LEU A 1 -17.95 30.71 -36.86
CA LEU A 1 -17.18 29.82 -35.95
C LEU A 1 -17.27 30.46 -34.57
N PRO A 2 -17.95 29.86 -33.58
CA PRO A 2 -18.20 30.53 -32.30
C PRO A 2 -16.94 30.73 -31.45
N HIS A 3 -16.01 29.77 -31.38
CA HIS A 3 -14.72 29.97 -30.73
C HIS A 3 -13.63 29.02 -31.27
N PRO A 4 -13.16 29.21 -32.52
CA PRO A 4 -12.06 28.41 -33.07
C PRO A 4 -10.76 28.67 -32.30
N PHE A 5 -10.00 27.63 -31.97
CA PHE A 5 -8.72 27.77 -31.25
C PHE A 5 -7.50 27.48 -32.13
N ALA A 6 -7.50 26.33 -32.80
CA ALA A 6 -6.43 25.92 -33.72
C ALA A 6 -7.01 25.44 -35.06
N ILE A 7 -6.19 25.53 -36.11
CA ILE A 7 -6.61 25.25 -37.50
C ILE A 7 -5.49 24.58 -38.29
N THR A 8 -5.84 23.62 -39.14
CA THR A 8 -4.88 22.83 -39.90
C THR A 8 -5.48 22.38 -41.23
N VAL A 9 -4.66 22.32 -42.27
CA VAL A 9 -5.08 21.95 -43.63
C VAL A 9 -4.49 20.59 -43.99
N PHE A 10 -5.28 19.73 -44.62
CA PHE A 10 -4.77 18.53 -45.28
C PHE A 10 -5.65 18.16 -46.49
N GLU A 11 -5.01 17.74 -47.58
CA GLU A 11 -5.63 17.58 -48.91
C GLU A 11 -6.56 18.77 -49.22
N ASP A 12 -7.83 18.55 -49.53
CA ASP A 12 -8.83 19.59 -49.84
C ASP A 12 -9.68 20.02 -48.65
N SER A 13 -9.31 19.60 -47.43
CA SER A 13 -10.05 19.86 -46.20
C SER A 13 -9.32 20.80 -45.25
N LEU A 14 -10.12 21.66 -44.61
CA LEU A 14 -9.74 22.59 -43.56
C LEU A 14 -10.36 22.10 -42.26
N TYR A 15 -9.51 21.80 -41.28
CA TYR A 15 -9.90 21.23 -39.99
C TYR A 15 -9.62 22.24 -38.88
N TRP A 16 -10.55 22.41 -37.93
CA TRP A 16 -10.34 23.28 -36.77
C TRP A 16 -10.95 22.72 -35.49
N THR A 17 -10.31 23.05 -34.37
CA THR A 17 -10.90 22.89 -33.03
C THR A 17 -11.81 24.07 -32.73
N ASP A 18 -12.96 23.83 -32.10
CA ASP A 18 -13.82 24.88 -31.55
C ASP A 18 -14.12 24.60 -30.08
N TRP A 19 -13.75 25.56 -29.23
CA TRP A 19 -13.82 25.45 -27.77
C TRP A 19 -15.26 25.47 -27.27
N HIS A 20 -16.11 26.27 -27.92
CA HIS A 20 -17.51 26.47 -27.54
C HIS A 20 -18.39 25.28 -27.96
N THR A 21 -18.18 24.70 -29.14
CA THR A 21 -18.91 23.49 -29.56
C THR A 21 -18.29 22.19 -29.07
N LYS A 22 -17.13 22.25 -28.38
CA LYS A 22 -16.39 21.09 -27.85
C LYS A 22 -16.17 20.02 -28.93
N SER A 23 -15.75 20.48 -30.12
CA SER A 23 -15.64 19.63 -31.31
C SER A 23 -14.42 19.95 -32.19
N ILE A 24 -14.04 18.94 -32.97
CA ILE A 24 -13.22 19.10 -34.17
C ILE A 24 -14.19 19.10 -35.36
N ASN A 25 -14.05 20.11 -36.21
CA ASN A 25 -14.88 20.33 -37.39
C ASN A 25 -14.02 20.30 -38.65
N SER A 26 -14.67 20.03 -39.79
CA SER A 26 -14.07 19.94 -41.12
C SER A 26 -14.93 20.75 -42.10
N ALA A 27 -14.31 21.34 -43.12
CA ALA A 27 -14.98 21.91 -44.29
C ALA A 27 -14.03 21.91 -45.49
N ASN A 28 -14.54 22.01 -46.72
CA ASN A 28 -13.70 22.10 -47.91
C ASN A 28 -12.91 23.42 -47.94
N LYS A 29 -11.57 23.33 -48.03
CA LYS A 29 -10.65 24.47 -47.87
C LYS A 29 -10.81 25.59 -48.91
N PHE A 30 -11.30 25.25 -50.11
CA PHE A 30 -11.43 26.20 -51.22
C PHE A 30 -12.80 26.90 -51.25
N THR A 31 -13.85 26.24 -50.77
CA THR A 31 -15.24 26.72 -50.92
C THR A 31 -15.93 27.05 -49.60
N GLY A 32 -15.38 26.63 -48.47
CA GLY A 32 -16.03 26.71 -47.15
C GLY A 32 -17.29 25.86 -47.00
N LYS A 33 -17.62 25.04 -48.01
CA LYS A 33 -18.82 24.18 -48.04
C LYS A 33 -18.53 22.82 -47.42
N ASN A 34 -19.60 22.04 -47.23
CA ASN A 34 -19.60 20.72 -46.61
C ASN A 34 -18.99 20.77 -45.20
N GLN A 35 -19.47 21.70 -44.36
CA GLN A 35 -19.09 21.71 -42.96
C GLN A 35 -19.65 20.48 -42.25
N GLU A 36 -18.77 19.69 -41.64
CA GLU A 36 -19.09 18.49 -40.87
C GLU A 36 -18.42 18.54 -39.48
N ILE A 37 -18.92 17.74 -38.55
CA ILE A 37 -18.35 17.60 -37.20
C ILE A 37 -17.71 16.23 -37.11
N ILE A 38 -16.38 16.15 -37.23
CA ILE A 38 -15.63 14.89 -37.20
C ILE A 38 -15.77 14.22 -35.84
N ARG A 39 -15.66 15.00 -34.77
CA ARG A 39 -15.71 14.51 -33.39
C ARG A 39 -16.24 15.58 -32.45
N ASN A 40 -17.21 15.22 -31.62
CA ASN A 40 -17.82 16.09 -30.62
C ASN A 40 -17.60 15.55 -29.20
N LYS A 41 -18.10 16.28 -28.18
CA LYS A 41 -17.97 15.95 -26.74
C LYS A 41 -16.51 15.88 -26.27
N LEU A 42 -15.61 16.60 -26.91
CA LEU A 42 -14.20 16.68 -26.51
C LEU A 42 -14.04 17.58 -25.28
N HIS A 43 -13.21 17.18 -24.33
CA HIS A 43 -12.95 17.98 -23.13
C HIS A 43 -11.96 19.11 -23.43
N PHE A 44 -12.47 20.17 -24.07
CA PHE A 44 -11.75 21.35 -24.53
C PHE A 44 -10.65 21.02 -25.57
N PRO A 45 -11.02 20.83 -26.85
CA PRO A 45 -10.03 20.61 -27.90
C PRO A 45 -9.24 21.90 -28.14
N MET A 46 -7.95 21.90 -27.76
CA MET A 46 -7.06 23.05 -27.93
C MET A 46 -6.47 23.06 -29.34
N ASP A 47 -5.47 22.21 -29.59
CA ASP A 47 -4.69 22.19 -30.82
C ASP A 47 -5.10 21.07 -31.81
N ILE A 48 -4.73 21.21 -33.09
CA ILE A 48 -4.93 20.19 -34.13
C ILE A 48 -3.83 20.24 -35.21
N HIS A 49 -3.12 19.12 -35.39
CA HIS A 49 -2.14 18.93 -36.45
C HIS A 49 -2.40 17.65 -37.24
N THR A 50 -2.54 17.77 -38.57
CA THR A 50 -2.54 16.63 -39.49
C THR A 50 -1.11 16.18 -39.75
N LEU A 51 -0.81 14.93 -39.40
CA LEU A 51 0.46 14.24 -39.61
C LEU A 51 0.36 13.38 -40.88
N HIS A 52 1.04 13.78 -41.96
CA HIS A 52 1.13 13.01 -43.20
C HIS A 52 2.44 13.35 -43.93
N PRO A 53 3.12 12.40 -44.61
CA PRO A 53 4.38 12.68 -45.31
C PRO A 53 4.29 13.83 -46.33
N GLN A 54 3.14 14.04 -46.97
CA GLN A 54 2.93 15.16 -47.88
C GLN A 54 2.98 16.55 -47.21
N ARG A 55 2.75 16.64 -45.88
CA ARG A 55 2.92 17.89 -45.10
C ARG A 55 4.38 18.17 -44.74
N GLN A 56 5.27 17.19 -44.92
CA GLN A 56 6.72 17.32 -44.77
C GLN A 56 7.41 16.86 -46.07
N PRO A 57 7.18 17.57 -47.20
CA PRO A 57 7.58 17.08 -48.51
C PRO A 57 9.10 16.95 -48.63
N ALA A 58 9.57 15.74 -48.93
CA ALA A 58 11.00 15.38 -49.02
C ALA A 58 11.79 16.11 -50.13
N GLY A 59 11.15 16.95 -50.94
CA GLY A 59 11.77 17.71 -52.03
C GLY A 59 12.49 19.00 -51.61
N GLY A 60 12.45 19.39 -50.33
CA GLY A 60 13.17 20.56 -49.82
C GLY A 60 14.56 20.22 -49.28
N TRP A 61 15.62 20.76 -49.91
CA TRP A 61 16.96 20.73 -49.30
C TRP A 61 16.98 21.64 -48.07
N ASN A 62 16.68 21.08 -46.89
CA ASN A 62 16.89 21.79 -45.63
C ASN A 62 18.40 21.98 -45.40
N ARG A 63 18.89 23.23 -45.51
CA ARG A 63 20.31 23.55 -45.31
C ARG A 63 20.80 23.30 -43.88
N CYS A 64 19.88 23.25 -42.91
CA CYS A 64 20.16 22.83 -41.53
C CYS A 64 20.19 21.30 -41.35
N GLY A 65 19.66 20.51 -42.31
CA GLY A 65 19.51 19.06 -42.18
C GLY A 65 20.84 18.27 -42.18
N THR A 66 21.93 18.89 -42.63
CA THR A 66 23.29 18.33 -42.53
C THR A 66 24.06 19.08 -41.45
N ASN A 67 24.49 18.36 -40.40
CA ASN A 67 25.27 18.90 -39.28
C ASN A 67 24.74 20.23 -38.68
N ASN A 68 23.42 20.38 -38.55
CA ASN A 68 22.78 21.62 -38.08
C ASN A 68 23.19 22.88 -38.88
N GLY A 69 23.55 22.74 -40.16
CA GLY A 69 24.12 23.82 -40.99
C GLY A 69 25.51 24.30 -40.53
N GLY A 70 26.14 23.63 -39.55
CA GLY A 70 27.32 24.11 -38.85
C GLY A 70 27.01 25.00 -37.63
N CYS A 71 25.73 25.22 -37.29
CA CYS A 71 25.34 25.97 -36.10
C CYS A 71 25.56 25.15 -34.82
N SER A 72 26.08 25.80 -33.77
CA SER A 72 26.25 25.17 -32.45
C SER A 72 24.92 24.77 -31.78
N HIS A 73 23.88 25.60 -31.90
CA HIS A 73 22.61 25.45 -31.20
C HIS A 73 21.42 25.41 -32.16
N LEU A 74 20.85 26.56 -32.54
CA LEU A 74 19.67 26.62 -33.40
C LEU A 74 20.06 27.02 -34.82
N CYS A 75 19.67 26.22 -35.81
CA CYS A 75 19.78 26.59 -37.23
C CYS A 75 18.40 26.97 -37.78
N LEU A 76 18.22 28.25 -38.12
CA LEU A 76 16.98 28.78 -38.67
C LEU A 76 17.10 28.89 -40.21
N PRO A 77 16.41 28.04 -40.99
CA PRO A 77 16.48 28.12 -42.45
C PRO A 77 15.76 29.38 -42.97
N SER A 78 16.34 30.04 -43.97
CA SER A 78 15.74 31.18 -44.67
C SER A 78 15.45 30.81 -46.13
N ASN A 79 14.77 31.70 -46.86
CA ASN A 79 14.41 31.48 -48.27
C ASN A 79 15.64 31.33 -49.21
N MET A 80 16.85 31.72 -48.76
CA MET A 80 18.08 31.61 -49.57
C MET A 80 19.30 31.08 -48.78
N THR A 81 19.28 31.17 -47.45
CA THR A 81 20.41 30.88 -46.55
C THR A 81 19.94 30.08 -45.32
N PHE A 82 20.77 30.01 -44.28
CA PHE A 82 20.34 29.70 -42.91
C PHE A 82 20.97 30.74 -41.99
N THR A 83 20.43 30.90 -40.79
CA THR A 83 20.97 31.79 -39.74
C THR A 83 21.08 31.01 -38.44
N CYS A 84 22.26 30.97 -37.85
CA CYS A 84 22.42 30.37 -36.53
C CYS A 84 21.92 31.32 -35.44
N ALA A 85 21.06 30.82 -34.55
CA ALA A 85 20.57 31.52 -33.37
C ALA A 85 21.04 30.80 -32.10
N CYS A 86 21.10 31.55 -31.00
CA CYS A 86 21.42 31.03 -29.68
C CYS A 86 20.13 30.83 -28.86
N PRO A 87 20.14 29.97 -27.83
CA PRO A 87 19.05 29.93 -26.85
C PRO A 87 18.89 31.29 -26.15
N THR A 88 17.71 31.54 -25.58
CA THR A 88 17.39 32.78 -24.84
C THR A 88 18.46 33.11 -23.80
N GLY A 89 18.88 34.37 -23.73
CA GLY A 89 19.92 34.85 -22.81
C GLY A 89 21.37 34.46 -23.14
N PHE A 90 21.63 33.53 -24.08
CA PHE A 90 23.00 33.12 -24.44
C PHE A 90 23.62 34.09 -25.45
N LYS A 91 24.81 34.59 -25.11
CA LYS A 91 25.59 35.46 -25.99
C LYS A 91 26.08 34.71 -27.24
N LYS A 92 25.91 35.32 -28.40
CA LYS A 92 26.47 34.84 -29.68
C LYS A 92 27.95 35.22 -29.77
N VAL A 93 28.82 34.23 -30.01
CA VAL A 93 30.29 34.39 -29.99
C VAL A 93 30.85 34.58 -31.40
N ASP A 94 30.37 33.80 -32.37
CA ASP A 94 30.66 33.99 -33.79
C ASP A 94 29.39 33.77 -34.64
N HIS A 95 29.47 33.77 -35.97
CA HIS A 95 28.29 33.62 -36.83
C HIS A 95 27.54 32.28 -36.68
N LEU A 96 28.23 31.23 -36.21
CA LEU A 96 27.78 29.85 -36.00
C LEU A 96 27.68 29.45 -34.52
N SER A 97 28.57 29.98 -33.68
CA SER A 97 28.78 29.57 -32.29
C SER A 97 28.15 30.51 -31.25
N CYS A 98 27.60 29.92 -30.19
CA CYS A 98 27.14 30.59 -28.99
C CYS A 98 28.11 30.33 -27.83
N ALA A 99 28.00 31.08 -26.74
CA ALA A 99 28.78 30.81 -25.53
C ALA A 99 28.43 29.43 -24.93
N ASP A 100 29.42 28.75 -24.35
CA ASP A 100 29.24 27.43 -23.71
C ASP A 100 28.47 27.48 -22.37
N GLY A 101 28.01 28.67 -21.97
CA GLY A 101 27.13 28.87 -20.82
C GLY A 101 26.85 30.35 -20.56
N LEU A 102 26.01 30.59 -19.56
CA LEU A 102 25.80 31.91 -18.97
C LEU A 102 26.81 32.11 -17.84
N ASP A 103 27.48 33.26 -17.79
CA ASP A 103 28.45 33.54 -16.73
C ASP A 103 27.80 34.31 -15.58
N LYS A 104 26.81 35.17 -15.86
CA LYS A 104 26.11 36.01 -14.88
C LYS A 104 24.63 36.22 -15.23
N PHE A 105 23.74 35.88 -14.31
CA PHE A 105 22.30 36.12 -14.44
C PHE A 105 21.64 36.36 -13.08
N LEU A 106 20.55 37.13 -13.10
CA LEU A 106 19.65 37.27 -11.96
C LEU A 106 18.78 36.02 -11.89
N LEU A 107 18.70 35.35 -10.74
CA LEU A 107 17.82 34.20 -10.49
C LEU A 107 16.75 34.64 -9.50
N PHE A 108 15.47 34.40 -9.79
CA PHE A 108 14.37 34.82 -8.90
C PHE A 108 13.23 33.80 -8.86
N ALA A 109 12.60 33.68 -7.70
CA ALA A 109 11.43 32.83 -7.50
C ALA A 109 10.16 33.63 -7.74
N ARG A 110 9.31 33.11 -8.62
CA ARG A 110 7.86 33.33 -8.55
C ARG A 110 7.27 32.04 -8.01
N ARG A 111 6.22 32.12 -7.17
CA ARG A 111 5.65 30.93 -6.47
C ARG A 111 5.47 29.69 -7.37
N THR A 112 5.02 29.89 -8.61
CA THR A 112 4.74 28.82 -9.58
C THR A 112 5.93 28.38 -10.44
N ASP A 113 7.02 29.16 -10.51
CA ASP A 113 8.11 28.96 -11.46
C ASP A 113 9.36 29.81 -11.15
N ILE A 114 10.54 29.19 -11.24
CA ILE A 114 11.83 29.87 -11.07
C ILE A 114 12.31 30.43 -12.41
N ARG A 115 12.76 31.68 -12.40
CA ARG A 115 13.08 32.48 -13.58
C ARG A 115 14.49 33.05 -13.53
N ARG A 116 15.03 33.37 -14.69
CA ARG A 116 16.31 34.05 -14.85
C ARG A 116 16.22 35.24 -15.79
N ILE A 117 17.02 36.27 -15.53
CA ILE A 117 17.28 37.39 -16.45
C ILE A 117 18.78 37.41 -16.74
N SER A 118 19.15 37.24 -18.02
CA SER A 118 20.55 37.31 -18.46
C SER A 118 21.07 38.75 -18.45
N PHE A 119 22.30 38.95 -17.98
CA PHE A 119 23.04 40.21 -18.16
C PHE A 119 24.13 40.13 -19.24
N ASP A 120 24.31 38.95 -19.86
CA ASP A 120 25.31 38.73 -20.92
C ASP A 120 24.80 39.21 -22.31
N THR A 121 23.51 39.58 -22.42
CA THR A 121 22.83 40.06 -23.63
C THR A 121 22.01 41.34 -23.39
N GLU A 122 21.91 42.22 -24.41
CA GLU A 122 21.31 43.56 -24.30
C GLU A 122 19.78 43.57 -24.16
N ASP A 123 19.12 42.44 -24.44
CA ASP A 123 17.67 42.26 -24.38
C ASP A 123 17.13 41.98 -22.97
N MET A 124 18.01 41.66 -22.01
CA MET A 124 17.66 41.25 -20.63
C MET A 124 16.50 40.25 -20.57
N SER A 125 16.54 39.21 -21.41
CA SER A 125 15.43 38.28 -21.55
C SER A 125 15.12 37.50 -20.26
N ASP A 126 13.85 37.60 -19.84
CA ASP A 126 13.23 36.76 -18.81
C ASP A 126 12.93 35.37 -19.38
N ASP A 127 13.53 34.35 -18.76
CA ASP A 127 13.47 32.96 -19.20
C ASP A 127 13.14 32.02 -18.04
N VAL A 128 12.34 30.98 -18.30
CA VAL A 128 11.80 30.08 -17.28
C VAL A 128 12.65 28.82 -17.22
N ILE A 129 13.15 28.48 -16.02
CA ILE A 129 13.89 27.23 -15.84
C ILE A 129 12.88 26.06 -15.87
N PRO A 130 13.07 25.04 -16.73
CA PRO A 130 12.05 24.01 -16.96
C PRO A 130 12.05 22.95 -15.84
N LEU A 131 11.50 23.34 -14.69
CA LEU A 131 11.33 22.51 -13.50
C LEU A 131 9.93 21.86 -13.48
N ALA A 132 9.83 20.65 -12.94
CA ALA A 132 8.59 19.93 -12.74
C ALA A 132 7.99 20.21 -11.35
N ASP A 133 6.65 20.20 -11.26
CA ASP A 133 5.85 20.21 -10.02
C ASP A 133 6.16 21.30 -8.97
N VAL A 134 6.81 22.40 -9.37
CA VAL A 134 6.95 23.61 -8.53
C VAL A 134 5.57 24.23 -8.30
N ARG A 135 5.20 24.49 -7.04
CA ARG A 135 3.87 24.99 -6.65
C ARG A 135 3.92 26.30 -5.87
N ASN A 136 4.84 26.41 -4.93
CA ASN A 136 5.02 27.57 -4.06
C ASN A 136 6.50 27.76 -3.68
N ALA A 137 7.36 27.96 -4.68
CA ALA A 137 8.76 28.34 -4.48
C ALA A 137 8.87 29.65 -3.67
N VAL A 138 9.59 29.61 -2.54
CA VAL A 138 9.77 30.78 -1.64
C VAL A 138 11.20 31.30 -1.67
N ALA A 139 12.15 30.58 -1.06
CA ALA A 139 13.56 30.97 -0.95
C ALA A 139 14.43 30.21 -1.96
N LEU A 140 15.58 30.78 -2.34
CA LEU A 140 16.47 30.19 -3.34
C LEU A 140 17.96 30.54 -3.14
N ASP A 141 18.86 29.60 -3.41
CA ASP A 141 20.29 29.89 -3.55
C ASP A 141 20.94 28.92 -4.56
N TRP A 142 22.24 29.06 -4.81
CA TRP A 142 22.93 28.37 -5.90
C TRP A 142 24.38 28.01 -5.55
N ASP A 143 24.81 26.83 -5.98
CA ASP A 143 26.22 26.48 -5.99
C ASP A 143 26.89 26.88 -7.31
N ALA A 144 28.05 27.52 -7.20
CA ALA A 144 28.90 27.94 -8.31
C ALA A 144 29.61 26.77 -9.00
N LYS A 145 29.91 25.70 -8.26
CA LYS A 145 30.89 24.69 -8.62
C LYS A 145 30.27 23.53 -9.42
N ASP A 146 29.24 22.91 -8.84
CA ASP A 146 28.52 21.77 -9.43
C ASP A 146 27.30 22.26 -10.24
N GLY A 147 26.93 23.54 -10.12
CA GLY A 147 25.94 24.22 -10.97
C GLY A 147 24.48 23.99 -10.59
N PHE A 148 24.22 23.58 -9.35
CA PHE A 148 22.88 23.39 -8.82
C PHE A 148 22.25 24.72 -8.34
N ILE A 149 20.97 24.88 -8.62
CA ILE A 149 20.07 25.80 -7.93
C ILE A 149 19.28 25.00 -6.88
N TYR A 150 19.02 25.63 -5.73
CA TYR A 150 18.27 25.09 -4.61
C TYR A 150 17.07 25.98 -4.34
N TRP A 151 15.92 25.40 -3.95
CA TRP A 151 14.75 26.18 -3.56
C TRP A 151 13.88 25.47 -2.52
N THR A 152 13.15 26.26 -1.73
CA THR A 152 12.12 25.76 -0.80
C THR A 152 10.73 25.83 -1.45
N ASP A 153 9.89 24.82 -1.28
CA ASP A 153 8.47 24.85 -1.65
C ASP A 153 7.58 24.62 -0.42
N VAL A 154 6.84 25.67 -0.05
CA VAL A 154 5.99 25.73 1.16
C VAL A 154 4.57 25.20 0.89
N THR A 155 4.39 24.36 -0.13
CA THR A 155 3.16 23.59 -0.39
C THR A 155 3.39 22.11 -0.70
N THR A 156 4.66 21.70 -0.75
CA THR A 156 5.09 20.29 -0.77
C THR A 156 6.04 19.99 0.40
N ASP A 157 6.16 20.93 1.34
CA ASP A 157 6.95 20.87 2.58
C ASP A 157 8.38 20.35 2.33
N SER A 158 9.02 20.87 1.27
CA SER A 158 10.27 20.31 0.75
C SER A 158 11.30 21.34 0.30
N ILE A 159 12.57 20.92 0.36
CA ILE A 159 13.72 21.59 -0.24
C ILE A 159 14.17 20.75 -1.43
N ASN A 160 14.35 21.40 -2.57
CA ASN A 160 14.60 20.77 -3.87
C ASN A 160 15.89 21.32 -4.48
N ARG A 161 16.53 20.54 -5.36
CA ARG A 161 17.61 21.04 -6.22
C ARG A 161 17.45 20.58 -7.66
N ALA A 162 18.03 21.34 -8.58
CA ALA A 162 18.19 20.98 -9.99
C ALA A 162 19.42 21.71 -10.54
N LEU A 163 19.97 21.26 -11.67
CA LEU A 163 20.94 22.08 -12.41
C LEU A 163 20.23 23.33 -12.99
N TRP A 164 20.95 24.44 -13.18
CA TRP A 164 20.41 25.70 -13.74
C TRP A 164 19.78 25.59 -15.15
N ASN A 165 19.87 24.42 -15.80
CA ASN A 165 19.22 24.07 -17.06
C ASN A 165 17.92 23.23 -16.90
N GLY A 166 17.48 22.98 -15.66
CA GLY A 166 16.31 22.15 -15.32
C GLY A 166 16.56 20.63 -15.27
N SER A 167 17.76 20.15 -15.62
CA SER A 167 18.09 18.72 -15.55
C SER A 167 18.55 18.30 -14.14
N LYS A 168 18.47 17.00 -13.83
CA LYS A 168 18.73 16.43 -12.49
C LYS A 168 17.94 17.12 -11.37
N GLN A 169 16.63 17.31 -11.57
CA GLN A 169 15.76 17.69 -10.47
C GLN A 169 15.61 16.53 -9.47
N GLU A 170 15.83 16.81 -8.19
CA GLU A 170 15.69 15.87 -7.08
C GLU A 170 15.25 16.59 -5.80
N VAL A 171 14.55 15.89 -4.91
CA VAL A 171 14.15 16.41 -3.60
C VAL A 171 15.28 16.14 -2.61
N VAL A 172 15.70 17.16 -1.88
CA VAL A 172 16.86 17.14 -0.97
C VAL A 172 16.42 16.93 0.47
N VAL A 173 15.30 17.53 0.87
CA VAL A 173 14.63 17.32 2.15
C VAL A 173 13.12 17.36 1.90
N ASP A 174 12.38 16.37 2.40
CA ASP A 174 10.94 16.15 2.15
C ASP A 174 10.14 15.88 3.44
N THR A 175 10.79 16.05 4.58
CA THR A 175 10.38 15.48 5.87
C THR A 175 10.66 16.46 6.99
N SER A 176 9.76 16.53 7.98
CA SER A 176 9.93 17.38 9.17
C SER A 176 10.28 18.84 8.83
N LEU A 177 9.47 19.42 7.95
CA LEU A 177 9.44 20.83 7.56
C LEU A 177 7.97 21.28 7.62
N GLU A 178 7.71 22.55 7.94
CA GLU A 178 6.35 23.13 7.93
C GLU A 178 6.28 24.48 7.19
N SER A 179 7.31 25.33 7.31
CA SER A 179 7.40 26.57 6.53
C SER A 179 8.86 26.96 6.24
N PRO A 180 9.58 26.21 5.37
CA PRO A 180 10.97 26.51 5.01
C PRO A 180 11.07 27.86 4.27
N ALA A 181 11.49 28.90 5.00
CA ALA A 181 11.25 30.31 4.66
C ALA A 181 12.47 31.06 4.08
N GLY A 182 13.67 30.52 4.29
CA GLY A 182 14.96 31.04 3.83
C GLY A 182 15.96 29.90 3.66
N LEU A 183 16.96 30.08 2.78
CA LEU A 183 17.86 29.02 2.36
C LEU A 183 19.21 29.59 1.92
N ALA A 184 20.32 28.99 2.38
CA ALA A 184 21.68 29.45 2.06
C ALA A 184 22.65 28.28 1.83
N ILE A 185 23.49 28.39 0.81
CA ILE A 185 24.54 27.42 0.48
C ILE A 185 25.91 27.93 0.97
N ASP A 186 26.57 27.14 1.82
CA ASP A 186 28.02 27.26 2.04
C ASP A 186 28.75 26.60 0.85
N TRP A 187 29.19 27.44 -0.08
CA TRP A 187 29.95 27.07 -1.27
C TRP A 187 31.40 26.62 -0.98
N VAL A 188 31.88 26.78 0.26
CA VAL A 188 33.24 26.45 0.68
C VAL A 188 33.32 25.03 1.25
N THR A 189 32.30 24.58 2.00
CA THR A 189 32.24 23.20 2.55
C THR A 189 31.09 22.34 1.99
N ASN A 190 30.31 22.86 1.02
CA ASN A 190 29.12 22.24 0.42
C ASN A 190 28.12 21.77 1.50
N LYS A 191 27.59 22.76 2.23
CA LYS A 191 26.55 22.58 3.25
C LYS A 191 25.34 23.45 2.89
N LEU A 192 24.16 22.95 3.21
CA LEU A 192 22.87 23.59 2.99
C LEU A 192 22.32 23.98 4.36
N TYR A 193 22.11 25.28 4.58
CA TYR A 193 21.48 25.84 5.78
C TYR A 193 20.10 26.36 5.42
N TRP A 194 19.12 26.20 6.32
CA TRP A 194 17.78 26.75 6.13
C TRP A 194 17.10 27.11 7.45
N THR A 195 16.08 27.94 7.32
CA THR A 195 15.19 28.44 8.37
C THR A 195 13.79 27.89 8.15
N ASP A 196 13.13 27.42 9.21
CA ASP A 196 11.73 26.99 9.16
C ASP A 196 10.89 27.85 10.13
N ALA A 197 9.96 28.62 9.56
CA ALA A 197 9.05 29.53 10.25
C ALA A 197 7.76 28.88 10.77
N GLY A 198 7.64 27.56 10.66
CA GLY A 198 6.57 26.75 11.26
C GLY A 198 7.06 25.75 12.32
N THR A 199 8.30 25.25 12.20
CA THR A 199 8.93 24.38 13.22
C THR A 199 9.90 25.09 14.16
N ASP A 200 10.05 26.41 14.02
CA ASP A 200 10.88 27.33 14.81
C ASP A 200 12.36 26.91 14.92
N ARG A 201 12.93 26.47 13.78
CA ARG A 201 14.26 25.86 13.71
C ARG A 201 15.16 26.49 12.67
N ILE A 202 16.46 26.40 12.93
CA ILE A 202 17.55 26.57 11.96
C ILE A 202 18.34 25.27 11.93
N GLU A 203 18.55 24.74 10.73
CA GLU A 203 19.12 23.42 10.49
C GLU A 203 20.21 23.45 9.41
N VAL A 204 21.05 22.40 9.37
CA VAL A 204 22.08 22.22 8.34
C VAL A 204 22.18 20.76 7.89
N SER A 205 22.50 20.55 6.62
CA SER A 205 22.85 19.26 6.02
C SER A 205 24.01 19.41 5.03
N ASN A 206 24.50 18.31 4.46
CA ASN A 206 25.27 18.36 3.23
C ASN A 206 24.38 18.83 2.06
N GLY A 207 24.97 19.32 0.96
CA GLY A 207 24.21 19.75 -0.22
C GLY A 207 23.31 18.67 -0.87
N ASP A 208 23.41 17.40 -0.46
CA ASP A 208 22.55 16.27 -0.84
C ASP A 208 21.51 15.88 0.23
N GLY A 209 21.32 16.71 1.27
CA GLY A 209 20.39 16.45 2.36
C GLY A 209 20.91 15.49 3.43
N SER A 210 22.04 14.81 3.17
CA SER A 210 22.59 13.83 4.10
C SER A 210 23.14 14.47 5.39
N MET A 211 23.16 13.68 6.46
CA MET A 211 23.67 14.04 7.79
C MET A 211 22.99 15.25 8.46
N ARG A 212 21.75 15.58 8.07
CA ARG A 212 20.91 16.65 8.66
C ARG A 212 21.02 16.73 10.19
N THR A 213 21.25 17.94 10.70
CA THR A 213 21.18 18.29 12.13
C THR A 213 20.45 19.60 12.36
N VAL A 214 19.69 19.65 13.45
CA VAL A 214 19.20 20.91 14.03
C VAL A 214 20.38 21.67 14.65
N LEU A 215 20.45 22.98 14.42
CA LEU A 215 21.47 23.87 14.99
C LEU A 215 20.90 24.76 16.10
N ILE A 216 19.72 25.34 15.86
CA ILE A 216 19.06 26.27 16.79
C ILE A 216 17.56 25.94 16.83
N TRP A 217 17.03 25.79 18.05
CA TRP A 217 15.60 25.49 18.33
C TRP A 217 15.02 26.33 19.49
N GLU A 218 15.82 27.19 20.13
CA GLU A 218 15.41 28.00 21.28
C GLU A 218 15.34 29.48 20.91
N ASN A 219 14.40 30.22 21.51
CA ASN A 219 14.29 31.68 21.35
C ASN A 219 14.23 32.14 19.87
N LEU A 220 13.60 31.32 19.03
CA LEU A 220 13.12 31.64 17.69
C LEU A 220 11.60 31.79 17.76
N ASP A 221 11.03 32.67 16.93
CA ASP A 221 9.57 32.90 16.86
C ASP A 221 9.08 32.78 15.41
N ARG A 222 9.70 33.50 14.46
CA ARG A 222 9.57 33.24 13.02
C ARG A 222 10.88 33.54 12.26
N PRO A 223 11.86 32.63 12.27
CA PRO A 223 13.06 32.78 11.46
C PRO A 223 12.68 32.80 9.97
N ARG A 224 13.05 33.84 9.23
CA ARG A 224 12.71 33.99 7.81
C ARG A 224 13.92 33.84 6.92
N ASP A 225 14.64 34.92 6.62
CA ASP A 225 15.74 34.85 5.68
C ASP A 225 17.07 34.54 6.38
N ILE A 226 18.00 33.90 5.67
CA ILE A 226 19.29 33.46 6.19
C ILE A 226 20.39 33.60 5.13
N VAL A 227 21.54 34.15 5.53
CA VAL A 227 22.74 34.28 4.69
C VAL A 227 23.98 33.86 5.47
N VAL A 228 24.92 33.21 4.78
CA VAL A 228 26.15 32.66 5.38
C VAL A 228 27.40 33.42 4.92
N ASP A 229 28.36 33.57 5.84
CA ASP A 229 29.72 34.04 5.60
C ASP A 229 30.73 32.92 5.97
N PRO A 230 31.08 32.05 5.01
CA PRO A 230 32.13 31.04 5.17
C PRO A 230 33.55 31.61 5.31
N ILE A 231 33.75 32.93 5.13
CA ILE A 231 35.07 33.58 5.27
C ILE A 231 35.29 33.94 6.75
N GLY A 232 34.29 34.53 7.40
CA GLY A 232 34.28 34.80 8.84
C GLY A 232 33.84 33.60 9.71
N GLY A 233 33.17 32.61 9.11
CA GLY A 233 32.58 31.46 9.80
C GLY A 233 31.26 31.76 10.51
N PHE A 234 30.50 32.76 10.03
CA PHE A 234 29.26 33.26 10.62
C PHE A 234 28.03 32.98 9.74
N MET A 235 26.86 32.91 10.35
CA MET A 235 25.55 32.94 9.70
C MET A 235 24.68 34.03 10.32
N TYR A 236 23.85 34.67 9.49
CA TYR A 236 22.98 35.78 9.84
C TYR A 236 21.57 35.44 9.41
N TRP A 237 20.57 35.72 10.26
CA TRP A 237 19.17 35.49 9.90
C TRP A 237 18.25 36.58 10.45
N THR A 238 17.09 36.72 9.82
CA THR A 238 15.99 37.55 10.32
C THR A 238 14.99 36.71 11.11
N ASP A 239 14.40 37.31 12.13
CA ASP A 239 13.22 36.80 12.83
C ASP A 239 12.17 37.91 12.86
N TRP A 240 10.96 37.63 12.38
CA TRP A 240 9.86 38.60 12.26
C TRP A 240 8.67 38.25 13.16
N GLY A 241 8.90 37.45 14.20
CA GLY A 241 7.93 37.12 15.24
C GLY A 241 7.48 38.29 16.10
N ALA A 242 6.99 38.01 17.31
CA ALA A 242 6.50 39.03 18.24
C ALA A 242 7.57 40.06 18.66
N ASN A 243 8.85 39.70 18.58
CA ASN A 243 10.00 40.57 18.83
C ASN A 243 10.96 40.56 17.62
N PRO A 244 10.72 41.37 16.58
CA PRO A 244 11.46 41.31 15.33
C PRO A 244 12.93 41.73 15.52
N LYS A 245 13.84 40.92 14.98
CA LYS A 245 15.29 40.98 15.25
C LYS A 245 16.10 40.46 14.06
N ILE A 246 17.36 40.88 13.99
CA ILE A 246 18.39 40.27 13.14
C ILE A 246 19.47 39.72 14.07
N GLU A 247 19.81 38.45 13.88
CA GLU A 247 20.75 37.71 14.72
C GLU A 247 21.96 37.25 13.91
N ARG A 248 23.07 36.99 14.61
CA ARG A 248 24.29 36.40 14.08
C ARG A 248 24.77 35.30 15.02
N ALA A 249 25.16 34.16 14.47
CA ALA A 249 25.90 33.10 15.17
C ALA A 249 27.06 32.61 14.31
N GLY A 250 27.97 31.81 14.88
CA GLY A 250 28.85 30.97 14.10
C GLY A 250 28.04 29.95 13.27
N MET A 251 28.62 29.44 12.19
CA MET A 251 27.98 28.37 11.40
C MET A 251 27.93 27.02 12.16
N ASP A 252 28.65 26.91 13.29
CA ASP A 252 28.52 25.88 14.32
C ASP A 252 27.53 26.24 15.46
N ALA A 253 26.67 27.23 15.23
CA ALA A 253 25.76 27.86 16.20
C ALA A 253 26.42 28.50 17.45
N SER A 254 27.75 28.57 17.53
CA SER A 254 28.44 29.24 18.66
C SER A 254 28.26 30.77 18.62
N ASN A 255 28.52 31.45 19.75
CA ASN A 255 28.55 32.91 19.83
C ASN A 255 27.29 33.63 19.29
N ARG A 256 26.11 33.02 19.40
CA ARG A 256 24.82 33.62 19.01
C ARG A 256 24.59 34.94 19.75
N VAL A 257 24.34 36.00 18.98
CA VAL A 257 24.03 37.35 19.46
C VAL A 257 22.97 38.02 18.58
N VAL A 258 22.09 38.80 19.21
CA VAL A 258 21.20 39.72 18.48
C VAL A 258 22.00 40.95 18.10
N ILE A 259 22.09 41.26 16.79
CA ILE A 259 22.84 42.44 16.30
C ILE A 259 21.94 43.65 16.07
N ILE A 260 20.67 43.46 15.68
CA ILE A 260 19.66 44.53 15.54
C ILE A 260 18.35 44.08 16.18
N SER A 261 17.76 44.90 17.05
CA SER A 261 16.50 44.60 17.76
C SER A 261 15.57 45.81 17.94
N SER A 262 15.81 46.89 17.19
CA SER A 262 15.07 48.15 17.29
C SER A 262 14.79 48.69 15.89
N ASN A 263 13.69 49.42 15.70
CA ASN A 263 13.26 49.93 14.40
C ASN A 263 13.27 48.82 13.31
N LEU A 264 12.67 47.68 13.64
CA LEU A 264 12.37 46.57 12.74
C LEU A 264 10.89 46.20 12.91
N THR A 265 10.28 45.69 11.85
CA THR A 265 8.91 45.16 11.87
C THR A 265 8.80 43.88 11.06
N TRP A 266 9.16 43.90 9.77
CA TRP A 266 9.19 42.72 8.90
C TRP A 266 10.51 42.69 8.11
N PRO A 267 11.64 42.36 8.76
CA PRO A 267 12.93 42.15 8.09
C PRO A 267 12.81 40.92 7.17
N ASN A 268 12.59 41.17 5.88
CA ASN A 268 12.16 40.15 4.92
C ASN A 268 13.31 39.48 4.16
N GLY A 269 14.39 40.21 3.89
CA GLY A 269 15.52 39.74 3.08
C GLY A 269 16.84 40.38 3.50
N LEU A 270 17.92 39.62 3.37
CA LEU A 270 19.31 39.92 3.75
C LEU A 270 20.23 39.79 2.54
N ALA A 271 21.29 40.60 2.49
CA ALA A 271 22.38 40.41 1.53
C ALA A 271 23.73 40.78 2.15
N ILE A 272 24.76 39.97 1.90
CA ILE A 272 26.13 40.24 2.32
C ILE A 272 26.93 40.85 1.17
N ASP A 273 27.64 41.94 1.46
CA ASP A 273 28.71 42.47 0.62
C ASP A 273 30.08 42.08 1.21
N TYR A 274 30.67 41.01 0.68
CA TYR A 274 31.96 40.47 1.12
C TYR A 274 33.12 41.43 0.85
N GLU A 275 33.01 42.32 -0.15
CA GLU A 275 34.06 43.28 -0.50
C GLU A 275 34.16 44.42 0.54
N THR A 276 33.02 44.83 1.11
CA THR A 276 32.94 45.97 2.06
C THR A 276 32.63 45.56 3.51
N GLN A 277 32.45 44.26 3.77
CA GLN A 277 32.10 43.68 5.07
C GLN A 277 30.80 44.23 5.67
N ARG A 278 29.80 44.42 4.79
CA ARG A 278 28.49 45.01 5.13
C ARG A 278 27.35 44.01 4.96
N LEU A 279 26.41 44.08 5.89
CA LEU A 279 25.13 43.40 5.84
C LEU A 279 24.06 44.41 5.42
N TYR A 280 23.33 44.11 4.36
CA TYR A 280 22.18 44.85 3.87
C TYR A 280 20.90 44.09 4.24
N TRP A 281 19.82 44.81 4.57
CA TRP A 281 18.51 44.19 4.80
C TRP A 281 17.35 45.06 4.29
N ALA A 282 16.23 44.40 3.97
CA ALA A 282 14.98 45.04 3.57
C ALA A 282 13.89 44.79 4.62
N ASP A 283 13.26 45.85 5.13
CA ASP A 283 12.13 45.75 6.06
C ASP A 283 10.82 46.24 5.39
N ALA A 284 9.85 45.34 5.27
CA ALA A 284 8.62 45.60 4.53
C ALA A 284 7.57 46.42 5.29
N GLY A 285 7.61 46.43 6.62
CA GLY A 285 6.69 47.23 7.43
C GLY A 285 7.24 48.65 7.65
N MET A 286 8.56 48.78 7.88
CA MET A 286 9.28 50.06 7.93
C MET A 286 9.42 50.72 6.55
N LYS A 287 9.38 49.91 5.47
CA LYS A 287 9.50 50.35 4.07
C LYS A 287 10.87 50.97 3.76
N THR A 288 11.89 50.37 4.36
CA THR A 288 13.28 50.76 4.24
C THR A 288 14.13 49.62 3.69
N ILE A 289 15.17 50.00 2.95
CA ILE A 289 16.36 49.17 2.77
C ILE A 289 17.51 49.89 3.49
N GLU A 290 18.24 49.13 4.29
CA GLU A 290 19.24 49.62 5.22
C GLU A 290 20.51 48.76 5.14
N PHE A 291 21.62 49.27 5.64
CA PHE A 291 22.85 48.51 5.78
C PHE A 291 23.56 48.83 7.10
N GLY A 292 24.49 47.97 7.49
CA GLY A 292 25.45 48.17 8.57
C GLY A 292 26.63 47.23 8.44
N ASN A 293 27.56 47.29 9.39
CA ASN A 293 28.66 46.35 9.51
C ASN A 293 28.17 44.99 10.02
N PHE A 294 28.99 43.95 9.88
CA PHE A 294 28.72 42.58 10.37
C PHE A 294 28.44 42.43 11.88
N ASP A 295 28.62 43.46 12.71
CA ASP A 295 28.26 43.50 14.13
C ASP A 295 27.00 44.33 14.44
N GLY A 296 26.34 44.90 13.42
CA GLY A 296 25.21 45.81 13.56
C GLY A 296 25.60 47.29 13.76
N SER A 297 26.89 47.62 13.81
CA SER A 297 27.36 49.01 13.88
C SER A 297 27.27 49.73 12.52
N ASP A 298 27.43 51.06 12.50
CA ASP A 298 27.28 51.91 11.31
C ASP A 298 25.96 51.70 10.54
N ARG A 299 24.84 51.46 11.26
CA ARG A 299 23.51 51.31 10.66
C ARG A 299 23.07 52.60 9.97
N GLN A 300 22.80 52.52 8.66
CA GLN A 300 22.34 53.63 7.83
C GLN A 300 21.18 53.19 6.91
N VAL A 301 20.24 54.11 6.64
CA VAL A 301 19.13 53.88 5.72
C VAL A 301 19.54 54.27 4.30
N LEU A 302 19.57 53.31 3.37
CA LEU A 302 19.95 53.53 1.98
C LEU A 302 18.77 54.04 1.15
N ILE A 303 17.60 53.43 1.31
CA ILE A 303 16.38 53.76 0.57
C ILE A 303 15.20 53.74 1.55
N GLY A 304 14.52 54.88 1.70
CA GLY A 304 13.34 55.03 2.58
C GLY A 304 12.10 55.57 1.86
N THR A 305 12.02 55.45 0.53
CA THR A 305 10.89 55.93 -0.26
C THR A 305 10.50 54.97 -1.38
N GLN A 306 9.19 54.92 -1.69
CA GLN A 306 8.63 54.10 -2.76
C GLN A 306 8.97 52.58 -2.67
N LEU A 307 9.13 52.05 -1.45
CA LEU A 307 9.30 50.61 -1.18
C LEU A 307 8.02 50.05 -0.52
N PRO A 308 6.91 49.85 -1.26
CA PRO A 308 5.64 49.50 -0.64
C PRO A 308 5.63 48.15 0.08
N HIS A 309 6.34 47.12 -0.44
CA HIS A 309 6.54 45.82 0.21
C HIS A 309 7.74 45.06 -0.40
N PRO A 310 9.01 45.43 -0.07
CA PRO A 310 10.19 44.68 -0.50
C PRO A 310 10.21 43.26 0.11
N PHE A 311 10.79 42.29 -0.61
CA PHE A 311 10.88 40.89 -0.16
C PHE A 311 12.34 40.40 -0.16
N GLY A 312 12.81 39.80 -1.26
CA GLY A 312 14.19 39.30 -1.40
C GLY A 312 15.17 40.39 -1.84
N LEU A 313 16.46 40.17 -1.58
CA LEU A 313 17.51 41.19 -1.67
C LEU A 313 18.84 40.56 -2.09
N THR A 314 19.54 41.11 -3.10
CA THR A 314 20.89 40.66 -3.47
C THR A 314 21.79 41.83 -3.88
N VAL A 315 23.08 41.74 -3.53
CA VAL A 315 24.13 42.68 -3.95
C VAL A 315 24.96 42.05 -5.08
N HIS A 316 25.39 42.87 -6.06
CA HIS A 316 26.47 42.48 -6.97
C HIS A 316 27.26 43.71 -7.45
N LYS A 317 28.58 43.71 -7.21
CA LYS A 317 29.46 44.87 -7.44
C LYS A 317 28.87 46.13 -6.78
N ASP A 318 28.72 47.21 -7.54
CA ASP A 318 28.20 48.51 -7.09
C ASP A 318 26.66 48.59 -7.02
N LYS A 319 25.94 47.53 -7.45
CA LYS A 319 24.47 47.53 -7.49
C LYS A 319 23.83 46.63 -6.45
N LEU A 320 22.73 47.13 -5.91
CA LEU A 320 21.74 46.40 -5.12
C LEU A 320 20.54 46.07 -6.01
N TYR A 321 19.95 44.89 -5.82
CA TYR A 321 18.77 44.38 -6.52
C TYR A 321 17.74 43.85 -5.51
N TRP A 322 16.45 44.07 -5.73
CA TRP A 322 15.39 43.55 -4.86
C TRP A 322 14.09 43.25 -5.61
N THR A 323 13.27 42.38 -5.03
CA THR A 323 11.86 42.17 -5.41
C THR A 323 10.95 43.03 -4.54
N ASP A 324 9.86 43.56 -5.10
CA ASP A 324 8.77 44.16 -4.33
C ASP A 324 7.42 43.55 -4.75
N TRP A 325 6.71 42.99 -3.76
CA TRP A 325 5.50 42.21 -3.96
C TRP A 325 4.28 43.09 -4.28
N GLN A 326 4.25 44.35 -3.81
CA GLN A 326 3.14 45.27 -4.04
C GLN A 326 3.32 46.08 -5.33
N SER A 327 4.55 46.45 -5.72
CA SER A 327 4.82 47.08 -7.01
C SER A 327 5.06 46.09 -8.15
N LYS A 328 4.99 44.76 -7.89
CA LYS A 328 5.06 43.68 -8.89
C LYS A 328 6.27 43.81 -9.84
N SER A 329 7.42 44.15 -9.28
CA SER A 329 8.60 44.53 -10.05
C SER A 329 9.92 44.12 -9.38
N ILE A 330 10.92 43.89 -10.23
CA ILE A 330 12.32 43.74 -9.84
C ILE A 330 13.01 45.06 -10.11
N GLN A 331 13.73 45.60 -9.13
CA GLN A 331 14.34 46.92 -9.20
C GLN A 331 15.82 46.85 -8.77
N SER A 332 16.62 47.81 -9.24
CA SER A 332 18.02 47.98 -8.86
C SER A 332 18.37 49.43 -8.55
N ALA A 333 19.38 49.64 -7.71
CA ALA A 333 19.94 50.95 -7.36
C ALA A 333 21.44 50.82 -7.02
N ASP A 334 22.13 51.94 -6.85
CA ASP A 334 23.52 52.01 -6.38
C ASP A 334 23.63 51.63 -4.88
N LYS A 335 24.58 50.73 -4.53
CA LYS A 335 24.71 50.15 -3.18
C LYS A 335 25.22 51.11 -2.10
N LEU A 336 25.77 52.26 -2.48
CA LEU A 336 26.38 53.23 -1.57
C LEU A 336 25.51 54.48 -1.38
N THR A 337 24.71 54.84 -2.38
CA THR A 337 23.95 56.10 -2.43
C THR A 337 22.43 55.92 -2.53
N GLY A 338 21.95 54.73 -2.91
CA GLY A 338 20.53 54.49 -3.19
C GLY A 338 19.99 55.20 -4.44
N LEU A 339 20.86 55.89 -5.19
CA LEU A 339 20.52 56.63 -6.41
C LEU A 339 20.55 55.72 -7.64
N GLY A 340 20.20 56.28 -8.81
CA GLY A 340 20.23 55.56 -10.08
C GLY A 340 19.18 54.44 -10.20
N ARG A 341 18.06 54.55 -9.46
CA ARG A 341 17.00 53.54 -9.38
C ARG A 341 16.43 53.19 -10.76
N GLN A 342 16.45 51.90 -11.11
CA GLN A 342 16.01 51.35 -12.40
C GLN A 342 15.13 50.11 -12.16
N THR A 343 13.92 50.10 -12.72
CA THR A 343 13.10 48.89 -12.84
C THR A 343 13.66 48.01 -13.94
N LEU A 344 13.92 46.73 -13.63
CA LEU A 344 14.45 45.74 -14.58
C LEU A 344 13.33 44.92 -15.21
N ALA A 345 12.31 44.57 -14.42
CA ALA A 345 11.12 43.88 -14.88
C ALA A 345 9.89 44.35 -14.09
N GLU A 346 8.72 44.35 -14.73
CA GLU A 346 7.44 44.81 -14.18
C GLU A 346 6.29 43.85 -14.54
N ASN A 347 5.13 44.03 -13.88
CA ASN A 347 3.96 43.16 -13.99
C ASN A 347 4.20 41.71 -13.53
N LEU A 348 5.22 41.47 -12.71
CA LEU A 348 5.55 40.17 -12.12
C LEU A 348 4.79 39.99 -10.79
N GLU A 349 3.68 39.28 -10.83
CA GLU A 349 2.93 38.90 -9.62
C GLU A 349 3.64 37.81 -8.82
N ASN A 350 3.48 37.81 -7.49
CA ASN A 350 3.97 36.76 -6.59
C ASN A 350 5.49 36.49 -6.69
N LEU A 351 6.27 37.55 -6.94
CA LEU A 351 7.70 37.56 -6.66
C LEU A 351 7.94 37.21 -5.20
N MET A 352 8.88 36.30 -4.98
CA MET A 352 9.40 35.92 -3.68
C MET A 352 10.87 36.37 -3.63
N ASP A 353 11.81 35.43 -3.52
CA ASP A 353 13.24 35.67 -3.35
C ASP A 353 14.03 35.92 -4.67
N ILE A 354 15.28 36.41 -4.57
CA ILE A 354 16.12 36.86 -5.69
C ILE A 354 17.64 36.89 -5.38
N HIS A 355 18.44 36.10 -6.10
CA HIS A 355 19.91 36.00 -5.94
C HIS A 355 20.66 36.25 -7.27
N MET A 356 21.89 36.76 -7.20
CA MET A 356 22.76 36.93 -8.38
C MET A 356 23.67 35.71 -8.61
N PHE A 357 23.35 34.87 -9.60
CA PHE A 357 24.21 33.77 -10.01
C PHE A 357 25.48 34.30 -10.71
N HIS A 358 26.66 33.83 -10.29
CA HIS A 358 27.93 34.21 -10.91
C HIS A 358 29.02 33.13 -10.75
N ARG A 359 29.64 32.68 -11.84
CA ARG A 359 30.64 31.58 -11.83
C ARG A 359 31.97 31.85 -11.10
N HIS A 360 32.15 33.01 -10.46
CA HIS A 360 33.43 33.43 -9.88
C HIS A 360 33.27 33.84 -8.41
N ARG A 361 33.24 32.86 -7.51
CA ARG A 361 33.45 33.09 -6.06
C ARG A 361 34.94 32.91 -5.73
N GLU A 362 35.45 33.58 -4.70
CA GLU A 362 36.86 33.46 -4.29
C GLU A 362 37.19 32.08 -3.69
N THR A 363 38.45 31.65 -3.82
CA THR A 363 38.91 30.33 -3.33
C THR A 363 39.40 30.41 -1.88
N VAL A 364 38.47 30.21 -0.94
CA VAL A 364 38.72 30.30 0.50
C VAL A 364 39.40 29.04 1.03
N HIS A 365 40.57 29.19 1.68
CA HIS A 365 41.20 28.09 2.42
C HIS A 365 40.41 27.80 3.70
N ASN A 366 39.97 26.56 3.88
CA ASN A 366 39.13 26.16 5.01
C ASN A 366 39.64 24.87 5.71
N PRO A 367 39.44 24.71 7.03
CA PRO A 367 39.93 23.54 7.76
C PRO A 367 39.26 22.22 7.35
N CYS A 368 38.00 22.26 6.91
CA CYS A 368 37.23 21.07 6.57
C CYS A 368 37.74 20.37 5.29
N ALA A 369 38.41 21.09 4.38
CA ALA A 369 38.87 20.57 3.10
C ALA A 369 39.83 19.38 3.19
N VAL A 370 40.59 19.25 4.30
CA VAL A 370 41.49 18.12 4.53
C VAL A 370 40.85 17.16 5.54
N SER A 371 40.50 15.96 5.07
CA SER A 371 39.95 14.87 5.90
C SER A 371 38.72 15.28 6.73
N ASN A 372 37.86 16.18 6.21
CA ASN A 372 36.67 16.67 6.91
C ASN A 372 36.99 17.32 8.27
N GLY A 373 38.14 17.99 8.43
CA GLY A 373 38.61 18.52 9.72
C GLY A 373 38.96 17.44 10.77
N GLY A 374 38.90 16.16 10.38
CA GLY A 374 38.90 15.01 11.28
C GLY A 374 37.52 14.70 11.91
N CYS A 375 36.45 15.34 11.46
CA CYS A 375 35.08 15.07 11.91
C CYS A 375 34.53 13.78 11.28
N SER A 376 33.83 12.97 12.08
CA SER A 376 33.23 11.71 11.61
C SER A 376 32.02 11.88 10.68
N HIS A 377 31.26 12.96 10.84
CA HIS A 377 30.04 13.25 10.09
C HIS A 377 30.10 14.64 9.47
N LEU A 378 29.54 15.67 10.11
CA LEU A 378 29.62 17.05 9.62
C LEU A 378 30.87 17.75 10.18
N CYS A 379 31.57 18.45 9.29
CA CYS A 379 32.48 19.55 9.64
C CYS A 379 31.77 20.86 9.29
N LEU A 380 31.58 21.73 10.28
CA LEU A 380 31.00 23.05 10.14
C LEU A 380 32.08 24.11 10.37
N LEU A 381 31.99 25.24 9.68
CA LEU A 381 32.88 26.37 9.95
C LEU A 381 32.50 27.04 11.26
N ALA A 382 33.48 27.62 11.95
CA ALA A 382 33.27 28.27 13.24
C ALA A 382 34.14 29.52 13.35
N PRO A 383 33.67 30.60 14.00
CA PRO A 383 34.41 31.84 14.11
C PRO A 383 35.73 31.65 14.89
N ALA A 384 36.68 32.55 14.67
CA ALA A 384 37.95 32.53 15.38
C ALA A 384 37.72 32.61 16.91
N PRO A 385 38.45 31.83 17.74
CA PRO A 385 39.61 31.02 17.40
C PRO A 385 39.32 29.55 17.00
N LYS A 386 38.06 29.10 16.94
CA LYS A 386 37.75 27.69 16.62
C LYS A 386 38.12 27.29 15.18
N ALA A 387 37.82 28.16 14.22
CA ALA A 387 37.90 27.94 12.75
C ALA A 387 36.96 26.83 12.19
N SER A 388 36.76 25.73 12.91
CA SER A 388 35.82 24.65 12.55
C SER A 388 35.34 23.89 13.79
N SER A 389 34.15 23.30 13.72
CA SER A 389 33.58 22.41 14.75
C SER A 389 32.96 21.19 14.11
N CYS A 390 32.96 20.05 14.80
CA CYS A 390 32.28 18.84 14.33
C CYS A 390 30.83 18.80 14.84
N ALA A 391 29.93 18.27 14.02
CA ALA A 391 28.53 18.05 14.37
C ALA A 391 28.05 16.65 13.94
N CYS A 392 27.01 16.17 14.63
CA CYS A 392 26.42 14.84 14.44
C CYS A 392 25.00 14.96 13.90
N PRO A 393 24.47 13.96 13.17
CA PRO A 393 23.08 13.99 12.70
C PRO A 393 22.07 14.04 13.85
N THR A 394 20.87 14.57 13.59
CA THR A 394 19.80 14.75 14.59
C THR A 394 19.59 13.51 15.47
N GLY A 395 19.67 13.71 16.79
CA GLY A 395 19.47 12.67 17.80
C GLY A 395 20.69 11.79 18.13
N ILE A 396 21.83 12.00 17.46
CA ILE A 396 23.09 11.30 17.71
C ILE A 396 24.05 12.23 18.48
N ASN A 397 24.65 11.74 19.56
CA ASN A 397 25.53 12.56 20.41
C ASN A 397 26.98 12.57 19.88
N LEU A 398 27.66 13.73 20.06
CA LEU A 398 29.10 13.88 19.85
C LEU A 398 29.86 13.31 21.06
N GLN A 399 30.91 12.53 20.82
CA GLN A 399 31.72 11.93 21.87
C GLN A 399 32.65 12.98 22.53
N PRO A 400 33.21 12.68 23.74
CA PRO A 400 34.11 13.59 24.44
C PRO A 400 35.43 13.94 23.72
N ASP A 401 35.71 13.32 22.57
CA ASP A 401 36.84 13.70 21.69
C ASP A 401 36.56 14.95 20.83
N GLY A 402 35.29 15.39 20.78
CA GLY A 402 34.83 16.52 19.96
C GLY A 402 34.84 16.26 18.45
N LYS A 403 34.93 14.99 18.00
CA LYS A 403 35.11 14.62 16.58
C LYS A 403 34.31 13.40 16.12
N THR A 404 34.19 12.37 16.95
CA THR A 404 33.42 11.16 16.64
C THR A 404 32.01 11.25 17.20
N CYS A 405 31.03 10.77 16.46
CA CYS A 405 29.65 10.64 16.95
C CYS A 405 29.43 9.24 17.54
N THR A 406 28.38 9.03 18.34
CA THR A 406 27.92 7.68 18.69
C THR A 406 27.41 6.94 17.45
N SER A 407 27.36 5.61 17.47
CA SER A 407 26.85 4.79 16.36
C SER A 407 25.31 4.76 16.26
N GLY A 408 24.67 5.90 16.52
CA GLY A 408 23.22 6.08 16.63
C GLY A 408 22.75 6.53 18.02
N MET A 409 21.43 6.63 18.15
CA MET A 409 20.71 6.93 19.40
C MET A 409 20.90 5.80 20.43
N SER A 410 20.92 6.13 21.73
CA SER A 410 21.00 5.15 22.83
C SER A 410 19.62 4.85 23.43
N SER A 411 18.85 5.89 23.80
CA SER A 411 17.43 5.82 24.14
C SER A 411 16.58 6.61 23.16
N PHE A 412 15.55 5.98 22.59
CA PHE A 412 14.67 6.60 21.60
C PHE A 412 13.27 6.01 21.60
N LEU A 413 12.30 6.78 21.12
CA LEU A 413 10.97 6.30 20.74
C LEU A 413 11.01 6.01 19.24
N ILE A 414 10.45 4.89 18.80
CA ILE A 414 10.13 4.64 17.39
C ILE A 414 8.61 4.48 17.24
N PHE A 415 8.03 5.12 16.24
CA PHE A 415 6.58 5.13 16.03
C PHE A 415 6.23 4.99 14.56
N ALA A 416 5.09 4.34 14.31
CA ALA A 416 4.48 4.27 13.00
C ALA A 416 3.60 5.51 12.76
N ARG A 417 3.71 6.08 11.56
CA ARG A 417 2.60 6.74 10.88
C ARG A 417 2.15 5.86 9.72
N ARG A 418 0.94 6.06 9.21
CA ARG A 418 0.38 5.24 8.10
C ARG A 418 1.29 5.16 6.86
N THR A 419 2.12 6.18 6.61
CA THR A 419 2.95 6.34 5.41
C THR A 419 4.46 6.15 5.63
N ASP A 420 4.92 6.16 6.88
CA ASP A 420 6.34 6.22 7.23
C ASP A 420 6.58 5.88 8.71
N ILE A 421 7.74 5.32 9.03
CA ILE A 421 8.19 5.06 10.41
C ILE A 421 9.18 6.15 10.82
N ARG A 422 9.09 6.63 12.07
CA ARG A 422 9.90 7.73 12.59
C ARG A 422 10.49 7.43 13.96
N MET A 423 11.61 8.08 14.28
CA MET A 423 12.33 7.95 15.53
C MET A 423 12.57 9.31 16.19
N VAL A 424 12.26 9.42 17.49
CA VAL A 424 12.60 10.57 18.34
C VAL A 424 13.65 10.12 19.35
N SER A 425 14.83 10.71 19.31
CA SER A 425 15.85 10.48 20.34
C SER A 425 15.42 11.13 21.65
N LEU A 426 15.56 10.39 22.75
CA LEU A 426 15.32 10.87 24.12
C LEU A 426 16.61 11.37 24.78
N ASP A 427 17.75 11.18 24.11
CA ASP A 427 19.08 11.60 24.56
C ASP A 427 19.32 13.12 24.38
N ILE A 428 18.40 13.82 23.70
CA ILE A 428 18.47 15.24 23.34
C ILE A 428 17.22 16.00 23.83
N PRO A 429 17.34 17.28 24.25
CA PRO A 429 16.23 18.02 24.88
C PRO A 429 15.17 18.52 23.89
N TYR A 430 15.45 18.54 22.58
CA TYR A 430 14.61 19.15 21.55
C TYR A 430 13.75 18.15 20.76
N TYR A 431 13.78 16.86 21.13
CA TYR A 431 12.89 15.78 20.68
C TYR A 431 12.58 15.72 19.16
N ALA A 432 13.51 16.14 18.29
CA ALA A 432 13.28 16.14 16.85
C ALA A 432 13.16 14.71 16.29
N ASP A 433 12.18 14.51 15.41
CA ASP A 433 11.87 13.23 14.77
C ASP A 433 12.58 13.06 13.42
N VAL A 434 13.19 11.88 13.24
CA VAL A 434 13.92 11.47 12.04
C VAL A 434 13.18 10.31 11.38
N VAL A 435 13.03 10.35 10.05
CA VAL A 435 12.33 9.31 9.29
C VAL A 435 13.24 8.12 8.98
N LEU A 436 12.70 6.91 9.09
CA LEU A 436 13.37 5.68 8.70
C LEU A 436 13.36 5.55 7.17
N ALA A 437 14.50 5.83 6.53
CA ALA A 437 14.64 5.86 5.07
C ALA A 437 14.65 4.45 4.44
N VAL A 438 13.46 3.84 4.33
CA VAL A 438 13.25 2.53 3.69
C VAL A 438 12.97 2.69 2.20
N ASN A 439 13.66 1.91 1.34
CA ASN A 439 13.47 1.89 -0.12
C ASN A 439 12.16 1.21 -0.59
N SER A 440 11.07 1.31 0.18
CA SER A 440 9.79 0.62 -0.04
C SER A 440 8.64 1.54 0.39
N SER A 441 7.60 1.66 -0.45
CA SER A 441 6.48 2.56 -0.13
C SER A 441 5.50 1.89 0.83
N MET A 442 5.54 2.30 2.10
CA MET A 442 4.48 2.03 3.07
C MET A 442 3.15 2.70 2.61
N LYS A 443 2.01 2.11 2.98
CA LYS A 443 0.68 2.56 2.54
C LYS A 443 -0.29 2.74 3.69
N ASN A 444 -0.32 1.79 4.63
CA ASN A 444 -1.04 1.91 5.89
C ASN A 444 -0.35 1.06 6.97
N THR A 445 0.84 1.50 7.38
CA THR A 445 1.56 0.91 8.51
C THR A 445 0.74 1.07 9.79
N ILE A 446 0.55 0.00 10.57
CA ILE A 446 -0.23 0.02 11.83
C ILE A 446 0.65 -0.22 13.05
N ALA A 447 1.06 -1.47 13.29
CA ALA A 447 1.75 -1.90 14.51
C ALA A 447 3.27 -1.97 14.29
N ILE A 448 4.05 -1.77 15.35
CA ILE A 448 5.52 -1.71 15.28
C ILE A 448 6.20 -2.51 16.40
N GLY A 449 7.23 -3.27 16.02
CA GLY A 449 8.06 -4.04 16.94
C GLY A 449 9.54 -3.85 16.66
N VAL A 450 10.39 -4.02 17.67
CA VAL A 450 11.83 -3.79 17.55
C VAL A 450 12.60 -4.97 18.12
N ASP A 451 13.59 -5.44 17.37
CA ASP A 451 14.66 -6.26 17.89
C ASP A 451 15.93 -5.41 18.13
N PRO A 452 16.14 -4.87 19.33
CA PRO A 452 17.34 -4.11 19.65
C PRO A 452 18.62 -4.98 19.68
N LYS A 453 18.54 -6.32 19.58
CA LYS A 453 19.72 -7.19 19.49
C LYS A 453 20.35 -7.16 18.08
N GLU A 454 19.55 -7.22 17.03
CA GLU A 454 20.01 -7.07 15.63
C GLU A 454 19.78 -5.65 15.08
N ALA A 455 19.27 -4.72 15.90
CA ALA A 455 18.88 -3.37 15.49
C ALA A 455 17.88 -3.35 14.31
N LYS A 456 16.89 -4.25 14.34
CA LYS A 456 15.84 -4.40 13.32
C LYS A 456 14.48 -3.88 13.80
N VAL A 457 13.74 -3.27 12.88
CA VAL A 457 12.35 -2.82 13.03
C VAL A 457 11.45 -3.76 12.24
N TYR A 458 10.31 -4.10 12.81
CA TYR A 458 9.25 -4.93 12.25
C TYR A 458 7.97 -4.12 12.23
N TRP A 459 7.18 -4.21 11.16
CA TRP A 459 5.91 -3.50 11.08
C TRP A 459 4.86 -4.26 10.28
N SER A 460 3.58 -4.00 10.57
CA SER A 460 2.45 -4.46 9.77
C SER A 460 1.98 -3.37 8.81
N ASP A 461 1.63 -3.72 7.57
CA ASP A 461 0.85 -2.88 6.66
C ASP A 461 -0.42 -3.63 6.25
N SER A 462 -1.59 -3.10 6.63
CA SER A 462 -2.89 -3.76 6.40
C SER A 462 -3.41 -3.60 4.97
N THR A 463 -2.93 -2.61 4.22
CA THR A 463 -3.31 -2.39 2.82
C THR A 463 -2.48 -3.23 1.85
N LEU A 464 -1.20 -3.45 2.18
CA LEU A 464 -0.32 -4.39 1.48
C LEU A 464 -0.49 -5.84 1.97
N LYS A 465 -1.14 -6.03 3.13
CA LYS A 465 -1.38 -7.32 3.82
C LYS A 465 -0.08 -8.07 4.11
N LYS A 466 0.88 -7.33 4.69
CA LYS A 466 2.24 -7.81 4.95
C LYS A 466 2.69 -7.52 6.38
N ILE A 467 3.62 -8.35 6.86
CA ILE A 467 4.56 -7.98 7.92
C ILE A 467 5.95 -7.96 7.28
N SER A 468 6.64 -6.84 7.41
CA SER A 468 7.95 -6.59 6.81
C SER A 468 8.95 -6.17 7.88
N ARG A 469 10.25 -6.29 7.60
CA ARG A 469 11.33 -5.85 8.49
C ARG A 469 12.45 -5.14 7.74
N ALA A 470 13.20 -4.30 8.44
CA ALA A 470 14.44 -3.66 7.97
C ALA A 470 15.33 -3.33 9.19
N TYR A 471 16.59 -2.96 8.99
CA TYR A 471 17.40 -2.35 10.06
C TYR A 471 16.93 -0.92 10.39
N ILE A 472 17.31 -0.44 11.56
CA ILE A 472 17.11 0.95 12.05
C ILE A 472 17.78 2.02 11.16
N ASN A 473 18.64 1.65 10.21
CA ASN A 473 19.19 2.56 9.18
C ASN A 473 18.43 2.49 7.82
N GLY A 474 17.35 1.73 7.72
CA GLY A 474 16.57 1.53 6.49
C GLY A 474 17.05 0.44 5.52
N SER A 475 18.22 -0.18 5.76
CA SER A 475 18.76 -1.23 4.88
C SER A 475 18.22 -2.65 5.18
N GLU A 476 18.43 -3.59 4.27
CA GLU A 476 17.90 -4.98 4.31
C GLU A 476 16.38 -5.04 4.58
N HIS A 477 15.59 -4.32 3.77
CA HIS A 477 14.14 -4.47 3.71
C HIS A 477 13.75 -5.84 3.13
N GLU A 478 12.96 -6.61 3.87
CA GLU A 478 12.36 -7.87 3.43
C GLU A 478 10.92 -8.03 3.95
N ASP A 479 10.07 -8.73 3.19
CA ASP A 479 8.72 -9.11 3.59
C ASP A 479 8.76 -10.51 4.22
N ILE A 480 8.51 -10.62 5.53
CA ILE A 480 8.59 -11.91 6.25
C ILE A 480 7.27 -12.69 6.26
N ILE A 481 6.13 -12.01 6.22
CA ILE A 481 4.81 -12.64 6.04
C ILE A 481 4.06 -11.88 4.94
N SER A 482 3.66 -12.59 3.90
CA SER A 482 3.05 -12.04 2.67
C SER A 482 1.71 -12.70 2.28
N THR A 483 1.24 -13.67 3.06
CA THR A 483 0.00 -14.41 2.81
C THR A 483 -0.78 -14.62 4.10
N GLY A 484 -2.11 -14.80 3.98
CA GLY A 484 -2.98 -15.08 5.13
C GLY A 484 -2.98 -14.00 6.21
N LEU A 485 -2.88 -12.73 5.82
CA LEU A 485 -3.09 -11.57 6.70
C LEU A 485 -4.25 -10.74 6.15
N VAL A 486 -5.05 -10.14 7.03
CA VAL A 486 -6.14 -9.23 6.66
C VAL A 486 -5.97 -7.85 7.28
N THR A 487 -6.02 -7.73 8.62
CA THR A 487 -5.84 -6.46 9.34
C THR A 487 -5.05 -6.68 10.63
N THR A 488 -3.73 -6.59 10.50
CA THR A 488 -2.76 -6.83 11.57
C THR A 488 -2.58 -5.62 12.48
N ASP A 489 -3.50 -5.48 13.43
CA ASP A 489 -3.64 -4.33 14.35
C ASP A 489 -2.58 -4.27 15.46
N GLY A 490 -1.92 -5.38 15.82
CA GLY A 490 -0.94 -5.44 16.90
C GLY A 490 0.18 -6.45 16.65
N LEU A 491 1.39 -6.13 17.11
CA LEU A 491 2.62 -6.87 16.80
C LEU A 491 3.61 -6.76 17.95
N ALA A 492 4.18 -7.88 18.39
CA ALA A 492 5.15 -7.92 19.49
C ALA A 492 6.34 -8.83 19.17
N VAL A 493 7.55 -8.36 19.51
CA VAL A 493 8.82 -9.00 19.14
C VAL A 493 9.52 -9.58 20.38
N ASP A 494 9.67 -10.89 20.43
CA ASP A 494 10.50 -11.58 21.40
C ASP A 494 11.96 -11.66 20.90
N ALA A 495 12.68 -10.56 21.12
CA ALA A 495 14.09 -10.41 20.78
C ALA A 495 15.02 -11.48 21.40
N ARG A 496 14.58 -12.20 22.45
CA ARG A 496 15.38 -13.22 23.15
C ARG A 496 15.05 -14.65 22.72
N GLY A 497 13.77 -15.02 22.61
CA GLY A 497 13.31 -16.31 22.07
C GLY A 497 13.32 -16.40 20.54
N ARG A 498 13.59 -15.27 19.87
CA ARG A 498 13.62 -15.10 18.41
C ARG A 498 12.27 -15.47 17.78
N LYS A 499 11.20 -14.89 18.32
CA LYS A 499 9.81 -15.07 17.84
C LYS A 499 9.15 -13.71 17.60
N ILE A 500 8.20 -13.68 16.67
CA ILE A 500 7.26 -12.57 16.46
C ILE A 500 5.85 -13.08 16.72
N TYR A 501 5.05 -12.30 17.43
CA TYR A 501 3.65 -12.56 17.73
C TYR A 501 2.82 -11.42 17.13
N TRP A 502 1.65 -11.73 16.58
CA TRP A 502 0.74 -10.71 16.07
C TRP A 502 -0.72 -11.08 16.29
N THR A 503 -1.57 -10.05 16.24
CA THR A 503 -3.02 -10.13 16.22
C THR A 503 -3.52 -9.76 14.82
N ASP A 504 -4.59 -10.41 14.35
CA ASP A 504 -5.26 -10.05 13.11
C ASP A 504 -6.78 -9.95 13.34
N THR A 505 -7.31 -8.74 13.20
CA THR A 505 -8.72 -8.39 13.42
C THR A 505 -9.63 -8.81 12.26
N GLY A 506 -9.06 -9.27 11.14
CA GLY A 506 -9.81 -9.74 9.97
C GLY A 506 -9.78 -11.25 9.77
N THR A 507 -8.97 -11.97 10.56
CA THR A 507 -9.00 -13.45 10.65
C THR A 507 -9.35 -13.96 12.06
N ASN A 508 -9.50 -13.05 13.03
CA ASN A 508 -9.77 -13.27 14.45
C ASN A 508 -8.80 -14.25 15.11
N ARG A 509 -7.51 -14.07 14.84
CA ARG A 509 -6.42 -14.95 15.28
C ARG A 509 -5.32 -14.21 16.03
N ILE A 510 -4.68 -14.95 16.93
CA ILE A 510 -3.37 -14.62 17.50
C ILE A 510 -2.40 -15.70 17.04
N GLU A 511 -1.29 -15.28 16.44
CA GLU A 511 -0.34 -16.17 15.79
C GLU A 511 1.11 -15.87 16.21
N VAL A 512 1.98 -16.85 16.00
CA VAL A 512 3.42 -16.76 16.26
C VAL A 512 4.22 -17.34 15.09
N ALA A 513 5.39 -16.74 14.82
CA ALA A 513 6.41 -17.28 13.92
C ALA A 513 7.81 -17.04 14.51
N ASN A 514 8.84 -17.58 13.88
CA ASN A 514 10.20 -17.09 14.04
C ASN A 514 10.34 -15.68 13.43
N LEU A 515 11.41 -14.95 13.80
CA LEU A 515 11.64 -13.57 13.33
C LEU A 515 11.89 -13.41 11.81
N ASP A 516 12.05 -14.52 11.08
CA ASP A 516 12.14 -14.62 9.62
C ASP A 516 10.81 -15.04 8.96
N GLY A 517 9.72 -15.11 9.73
CA GLY A 517 8.41 -15.58 9.28
C GLY A 517 8.26 -17.10 9.23
N SER A 518 9.33 -17.87 9.46
CA SER A 518 9.28 -19.33 9.41
C SER A 518 8.49 -19.94 10.57
N MET A 519 8.01 -21.16 10.35
CA MET A 519 7.33 -21.99 11.36
C MET A 519 6.06 -21.37 11.97
N ARG A 520 5.29 -20.61 11.16
CA ARG A 520 4.01 -19.99 11.53
C ARG A 520 3.05 -20.98 12.21
N ARG A 521 2.50 -20.59 13.36
CA ARG A 521 1.52 -21.33 14.14
C ARG A 521 0.41 -20.41 14.68
N VAL A 522 -0.84 -20.85 14.57
CA VAL A 522 -1.99 -20.23 15.25
C VAL A 522 -2.01 -20.64 16.72
N LEU A 523 -2.10 -19.67 17.63
CA LEU A 523 -2.17 -19.91 19.08
C LEU A 523 -3.60 -19.80 19.62
N VAL A 524 -4.36 -18.83 19.15
CA VAL A 524 -5.73 -18.57 19.61
C VAL A 524 -6.61 -18.20 18.41
N TRP A 525 -7.75 -18.87 18.25
CA TRP A 525 -8.70 -18.69 17.14
C TRP A 525 -10.18 -18.81 17.54
N GLN A 526 -10.46 -19.22 18.79
CA GLN A 526 -11.81 -19.35 19.34
C GLN A 526 -12.08 -18.16 20.27
N ASN A 527 -13.33 -17.70 20.36
CA ASN A 527 -13.76 -16.62 21.28
C ASN A 527 -12.88 -15.35 21.17
N LEU A 528 -12.52 -14.97 19.95
CA LEU A 528 -11.87 -13.71 19.59
C LEU A 528 -12.76 -12.99 18.57
N ASP A 529 -12.94 -11.68 18.74
CA ASP A 529 -13.85 -10.89 17.91
C ASP A 529 -13.14 -9.72 17.21
N SER A 530 -12.29 -8.98 17.92
CA SER A 530 -11.37 -7.99 17.35
C SER A 530 -10.11 -7.84 18.22
N PRO A 531 -9.18 -8.81 18.20
CA PRO A 531 -7.93 -8.73 18.95
C PRO A 531 -7.02 -7.60 18.43
N ARG A 532 -6.69 -6.62 19.27
CA ARG A 532 -5.86 -5.44 18.93
C ARG A 532 -4.49 -5.51 19.58
N ALA A 533 -4.30 -4.95 20.76
CA ALA A 533 -2.96 -4.80 21.35
C ALA A 533 -2.42 -6.15 21.84
N ILE A 534 -1.11 -6.35 21.78
CA ILE A 534 -0.44 -7.54 22.33
C ILE A 534 0.87 -7.16 23.02
N ALA A 535 1.08 -7.67 24.24
CA ALA A 535 2.26 -7.42 25.05
C ALA A 535 2.79 -8.73 25.69
N LEU A 536 4.12 -8.88 25.73
CA LEU A 536 4.79 -10.14 26.08
C LEU A 536 5.63 -9.99 27.36
N TYR A 537 5.42 -10.86 28.35
CA TYR A 537 6.29 -10.98 29.52
C TYR A 537 7.05 -12.32 29.47
N HIS A 538 8.08 -12.36 28.63
CA HIS A 538 8.81 -13.59 28.26
C HIS A 538 9.60 -14.24 29.40
N GLU A 539 9.94 -13.52 30.46
CA GLU A 539 10.60 -14.08 31.65
C GLU A 539 9.64 -14.97 32.46
N MET A 540 8.40 -14.48 32.66
CA MET A 540 7.31 -15.20 33.30
C MET A 540 6.63 -16.20 32.36
N GLY A 541 6.70 -15.99 31.04
CA GLY A 541 6.10 -16.84 30.03
C GLY A 541 4.60 -16.60 29.81
N TYR A 542 4.16 -15.34 29.97
CA TYR A 542 2.79 -14.90 29.69
C TYR A 542 2.75 -13.95 28.49
N MET A 543 1.66 -14.03 27.71
CA MET A 543 1.24 -12.98 26.77
C MET A 543 -0.10 -12.41 27.20
N TYR A 544 -0.29 -11.12 26.94
CA TYR A 544 -1.48 -10.33 27.26
C TYR A 544 -1.97 -9.68 25.98
N TRP A 545 -3.29 -9.60 25.79
CA TRP A 545 -3.87 -8.88 24.65
C TRP A 545 -5.19 -8.20 25.00
N THR A 546 -5.58 -7.25 24.16
CA THR A 546 -6.90 -6.61 24.20
C THR A 546 -7.76 -7.11 23.04
N ASP A 547 -9.06 -7.25 23.29
CA ASP A 547 -10.08 -7.54 22.28
C ASP A 547 -11.21 -6.53 22.48
N TRP A 548 -11.60 -5.81 21.42
CA TRP A 548 -12.53 -4.67 21.49
C TRP A 548 -13.83 -4.89 20.72
N GLY A 549 -14.15 -6.14 20.35
CA GLY A 549 -15.41 -6.51 19.69
C GLY A 549 -16.65 -6.37 20.58
N GLU A 550 -17.73 -7.07 20.27
CA GLU A 550 -19.04 -6.98 20.96
C GLU A 550 -18.93 -7.09 22.49
N ASN A 551 -17.94 -7.82 22.98
CA ASN A 551 -17.65 -8.01 24.41
C ASN A 551 -16.19 -7.62 24.70
N ALA A 552 -15.93 -6.31 24.78
CA ALA A 552 -14.60 -5.74 25.03
C ALA A 552 -13.95 -6.31 26.31
N LYS A 553 -12.74 -6.86 26.17
CA LYS A 553 -12.05 -7.65 27.19
C LYS A 553 -10.53 -7.54 27.09
N LEU A 554 -9.87 -7.68 28.25
CA LEU A 554 -8.43 -7.86 28.37
C LEU A 554 -8.16 -9.28 28.86
N GLU A 555 -7.27 -9.99 28.16
CA GLU A 555 -7.00 -11.40 28.39
C GLU A 555 -5.50 -11.69 28.57
N ARG A 556 -5.21 -12.84 29.18
CA ARG A 556 -3.86 -13.38 29.38
C ARG A 556 -3.85 -14.87 29.11
N SER A 557 -2.77 -15.38 28.51
CA SER A 557 -2.45 -16.81 28.45
C SER A 557 -0.95 -17.03 28.56
N ALA A 558 -0.50 -18.27 28.67
CA ALA A 558 0.90 -18.62 28.43
C ALA A 558 1.26 -18.36 26.95
N MET A 559 2.55 -18.20 26.63
CA MET A 559 2.99 -17.84 25.26
C MET A 559 2.82 -18.98 24.23
N ASP A 560 2.26 -20.13 24.62
CA ASP A 560 1.79 -21.20 23.72
C ASP A 560 0.26 -21.26 23.56
N GLY A 561 -0.47 -20.30 24.12
CA GLY A 561 -1.94 -20.23 24.10
C GLY A 561 -2.63 -20.95 25.27
N THR A 562 -1.90 -21.75 26.06
CA THR A 562 -2.48 -22.47 27.22
C THR A 562 -2.76 -21.56 28.41
N ASP A 563 -3.53 -22.02 29.41
CA ASP A 563 -3.89 -21.27 30.62
C ASP A 563 -4.54 -19.89 30.34
N ARG A 564 -5.40 -19.81 29.31
CA ARG A 564 -6.13 -18.60 28.92
C ARG A 564 -7.16 -18.18 29.97
N VAL A 565 -7.08 -16.93 30.40
CA VAL A 565 -7.96 -16.30 31.41
C VAL A 565 -8.31 -14.86 30.99
N VAL A 566 -9.59 -14.50 31.08
CA VAL A 566 -10.04 -13.11 30.97
C VAL A 566 -9.73 -12.39 32.29
N LEU A 567 -8.99 -11.29 32.23
CA LEU A 567 -8.60 -10.52 33.42
C LEU A 567 -9.57 -9.38 33.72
N ILE A 568 -10.05 -8.69 32.68
CA ILE A 568 -10.95 -7.53 32.79
C ILE A 568 -11.98 -7.61 31.65
N SER A 569 -13.25 -7.40 31.95
CA SER A 569 -14.36 -7.48 30.97
C SER A 569 -15.49 -6.47 31.27
N ASN A 570 -15.18 -5.41 32.01
CA ASN A 570 -16.13 -4.42 32.50
C ASN A 570 -15.53 -3.01 32.40
N ASN A 571 -16.34 -2.01 32.06
CA ASN A 571 -15.86 -0.64 31.82
C ASN A 571 -14.63 -0.60 30.89
N LEU A 572 -14.74 -1.30 29.76
CA LEU A 572 -13.82 -1.23 28.62
C LEU A 572 -14.68 -0.85 27.40
N GLY A 573 -14.11 -0.08 26.48
CA GLY A 573 -14.71 0.23 25.19
C GLY A 573 -13.72 -0.05 24.07
N TRP A 574 -12.71 0.81 23.92
CA TRP A 574 -11.69 0.67 22.88
C TRP A 574 -10.27 0.62 23.48
N PRO A 575 -9.90 -0.49 24.17
CA PRO A 575 -8.56 -0.69 24.73
C PRO A 575 -7.52 -0.90 23.62
N ASN A 576 -6.98 0.19 23.10
CA ASN A 576 -6.12 0.24 21.91
C ASN A 576 -4.64 -0.06 22.19
N GLY A 577 -4.13 0.43 23.32
CA GLY A 577 -2.71 0.33 23.68
C GLY A 577 -2.50 -0.50 24.94
N LEU A 578 -1.43 -1.28 25.00
CA LEU A 578 -1.15 -2.21 26.10
C LEU A 578 0.36 -2.27 26.39
N ALA A 579 0.75 -2.04 27.64
CA ALA A 579 2.14 -2.04 28.08
C ALA A 579 2.32 -2.75 29.43
N ILE A 580 3.50 -3.32 29.67
CA ILE A 580 3.81 -4.08 30.88
C ILE A 580 5.00 -3.44 31.60
N ASP A 581 4.80 -2.93 32.82
CA ASP A 581 5.91 -2.57 33.69
C ASP A 581 6.42 -3.81 34.42
N MET A 582 7.42 -4.45 33.82
CA MET A 582 8.09 -5.64 34.39
C MET A 582 8.75 -5.36 35.75
N ALA A 583 9.11 -4.11 36.06
CA ALA A 583 9.72 -3.75 37.34
C ALA A 583 8.67 -3.41 38.40
N GLY A 584 7.59 -2.73 38.00
CA GLY A 584 6.43 -2.46 38.86
C GLY A 584 5.51 -3.66 39.08
N SER A 585 5.62 -4.71 38.27
CA SER A 585 4.66 -5.83 38.18
C SER A 585 3.23 -5.35 37.88
N GLN A 586 3.12 -4.37 36.97
CA GLN A 586 1.84 -3.76 36.58
C GLN A 586 1.58 -3.91 35.07
N LEU A 587 0.30 -4.01 34.73
CA LEU A 587 -0.24 -3.99 33.38
C LEU A 587 -0.99 -2.67 33.17
N LEU A 588 -0.61 -1.93 32.12
CA LEU A 588 -1.19 -0.64 31.76
C LEU A 588 -1.87 -0.74 30.40
N TRP A 589 -3.03 -0.12 30.24
CA TRP A 589 -3.71 0.01 28.95
C TRP A 589 -4.28 1.40 28.74
N ALA A 590 -4.46 1.76 27.47
CA ALA A 590 -5.08 3.01 27.05
C ALA A 590 -6.39 2.71 26.31
N ASP A 591 -7.50 3.28 26.81
CA ASP A 591 -8.84 3.08 26.25
C ASP A 591 -9.38 4.38 25.65
N ALA A 592 -9.60 4.35 24.33
CA ALA A 592 -9.97 5.51 23.53
C ALA A 592 -11.47 5.78 23.43
N HIS A 593 -12.29 5.01 24.15
CA HIS A 593 -13.72 5.24 24.30
C HIS A 593 -14.06 5.83 25.69
N THR A 594 -13.31 5.44 26.72
CA THR A 594 -13.47 5.93 28.10
C THR A 594 -12.58 7.13 28.45
N GLU A 595 -11.73 7.56 27.49
CA GLU A 595 -10.78 8.68 27.56
C GLU A 595 -9.75 8.57 28.70
N ARG A 596 -9.16 7.38 28.87
CA ARG A 596 -8.33 7.02 30.04
C ARG A 596 -7.11 6.17 29.71
N ILE A 597 -6.06 6.34 30.50
CA ILE A 597 -5.02 5.33 30.71
C ILE A 597 -5.21 4.76 32.11
N GLU A 598 -5.26 3.44 32.22
CA GLU A 598 -5.48 2.70 33.47
C GLU A 598 -4.33 1.72 33.74
N ALA A 599 -4.17 1.36 35.01
CA ALA A 599 -3.18 0.41 35.48
C ALA A 599 -3.81 -0.61 36.44
N SER A 600 -3.27 -1.83 36.46
CA SER A 600 -3.64 -2.92 37.37
C SER A 600 -2.44 -3.84 37.63
N ASP A 601 -2.55 -4.74 38.60
CA ASP A 601 -1.58 -5.84 38.78
C ASP A 601 -1.64 -6.81 37.58
N LEU A 602 -0.59 -7.61 37.36
CA LEU A 602 -0.53 -8.66 36.32
C LEU A 602 -1.63 -9.76 36.40
N ASN A 603 -2.50 -9.70 37.41
CA ASN A 603 -3.68 -10.56 37.61
C ASN A 603 -5.03 -9.80 37.46
N GLY A 604 -5.03 -8.55 36.96
CA GLY A 604 -6.23 -7.70 36.82
C GLY A 604 -6.75 -7.09 38.13
N GLN A 605 -6.05 -7.31 39.25
CA GLN A 605 -6.39 -6.77 40.57
C GLN A 605 -5.87 -5.33 40.74
N ASN A 606 -6.36 -4.62 41.76
CA ASN A 606 -5.93 -3.24 42.09
C ASN A 606 -6.02 -2.24 40.90
N ARG A 607 -7.01 -2.42 40.02
CA ARG A 607 -7.31 -1.51 38.89
C ARG A 607 -7.56 -0.08 39.38
N HIS A 608 -6.85 0.87 38.77
CA HIS A 608 -7.01 2.31 39.00
C HIS A 608 -6.75 3.10 37.72
N THR A 609 -7.34 4.29 37.60
CA THR A 609 -7.05 5.23 36.51
C THR A 609 -5.74 5.98 36.81
N LEU A 610 -4.83 6.01 35.83
CA LEU A 610 -3.53 6.68 35.93
C LEU A 610 -3.56 8.07 35.28
N VAL A 611 -4.10 8.20 34.05
CA VAL A 611 -4.21 9.49 33.34
C VAL A 611 -5.63 9.67 32.80
N THR A 612 -6.21 10.84 33.01
CA THR A 612 -7.51 11.26 32.44
C THR A 612 -7.63 12.79 32.45
N PRO A 613 -8.27 13.42 31.44
CA PRO A 613 -8.74 12.84 30.19
C PRO A 613 -7.58 12.58 29.20
N VAL A 614 -7.77 11.60 28.31
CA VAL A 614 -6.87 11.31 27.18
C VAL A 614 -7.75 11.13 25.93
N GLN A 615 -7.55 11.95 24.89
CA GLN A 615 -8.59 12.17 23.88
C GLN A 615 -8.82 10.98 22.95
N HIS A 616 -7.76 10.46 22.32
CA HIS A 616 -7.85 9.27 21.49
C HIS A 616 -6.52 8.51 21.41
N PRO A 617 -6.10 7.85 22.51
CA PRO A 617 -4.85 7.10 22.54
C PRO A 617 -4.89 5.85 21.64
N TYR A 618 -3.77 5.54 21.00
CA TYR A 618 -3.61 4.32 20.19
C TYR A 618 -2.49 3.42 20.73
N GLY A 619 -1.22 3.72 20.41
CA GLY A 619 -0.07 2.99 20.95
C GLY A 619 0.30 3.48 22.35
N LEU A 620 0.80 2.57 23.20
CA LEU A 620 1.21 2.85 24.57
C LEU A 620 2.52 2.12 24.88
N THR A 621 3.52 2.82 25.42
CA THR A 621 4.83 2.24 25.72
C THR A 621 5.47 2.87 26.97
N LEU A 622 6.56 2.26 27.45
CA LEU A 622 7.17 2.54 28.77
C LEU A 622 8.69 2.71 28.63
N LEU A 623 9.25 3.77 29.21
CA LEU A 623 10.71 3.89 29.39
C LEU A 623 11.09 4.58 30.69
N GLY A 624 11.96 3.92 31.47
CA GLY A 624 12.43 4.42 32.76
C GLY A 624 11.28 4.74 33.72
N PRO A 625 11.12 6.01 34.16
CA PRO A 625 10.02 6.45 35.02
C PRO A 625 8.78 6.95 34.25
N HIS A 626 8.77 6.95 32.91
CA HIS A 626 7.70 7.57 32.12
C HIS A 626 6.87 6.56 31.31
N ILE A 627 5.58 6.88 31.12
CA ILE A 627 4.74 6.35 30.04
C ILE A 627 4.79 7.29 28.83
N TYR A 628 4.64 6.72 27.64
CA TYR A 628 4.51 7.45 26.38
C TYR A 628 3.34 6.87 25.56
N TRP A 629 2.55 7.73 24.92
CA TRP A 629 1.46 7.28 24.05
C TRP A 629 1.27 8.17 22.82
N THR A 630 0.72 7.60 21.75
CA THR A 630 0.26 8.35 20.56
C THR A 630 -1.21 8.71 20.72
N ASP A 631 -1.58 9.94 20.39
CA ASP A 631 -2.96 10.42 20.45
C ASP A 631 -3.41 10.98 19.08
N TRP A 632 -4.46 10.39 18.51
CA TRP A 632 -4.93 10.68 17.15
C TRP A 632 -5.59 12.06 17.02
N GLN A 633 -6.22 12.56 18.08
CA GLN A 633 -7.02 13.79 18.03
C GLN A 633 -6.13 15.02 18.19
N SER A 634 -5.17 14.97 19.12
CA SER A 634 -4.12 15.98 19.30
C SER A 634 -3.00 15.88 18.26
N ARG A 635 -2.92 14.76 17.51
CA ARG A 635 -1.86 14.49 16.50
C ARG A 635 -0.46 14.60 17.10
N SER A 636 -0.29 14.02 18.29
CA SER A 636 0.91 14.22 19.10
C SER A 636 1.34 12.97 19.86
N ILE A 637 2.62 12.94 20.23
CA ILE A 637 3.17 11.99 21.20
C ILE A 637 3.17 12.69 22.56
N GLN A 638 2.58 12.05 23.56
CA GLN A 638 2.48 12.54 24.92
C GLN A 638 3.33 11.69 25.87
N ARG A 639 3.80 12.30 26.97
CA ARG A 639 4.56 11.64 28.04
C ARG A 639 4.04 12.05 29.40
N ALA A 640 3.90 11.12 30.34
CA ALA A 640 3.61 11.40 31.75
C ALA A 640 4.39 10.45 32.68
N ASP A 641 4.41 10.73 33.99
CA ASP A 641 5.06 9.91 35.01
C ASP A 641 4.29 8.60 35.24
N LYS A 642 4.96 7.45 35.13
CA LYS A 642 4.30 6.13 35.11
C LYS A 642 3.59 5.74 36.42
N SER A 643 3.99 6.34 37.54
CA SER A 643 3.52 5.99 38.89
C SER A 643 2.48 6.95 39.47
N THR A 644 2.26 8.09 38.81
CA THR A 644 1.40 9.19 39.31
C THR A 644 0.48 9.77 38.24
N GLY A 645 0.76 9.53 36.95
CA GLY A 645 0.08 10.19 35.83
C GLY A 645 0.36 11.69 35.73
N ALA A 646 1.32 12.21 36.50
CA ALA A 646 1.65 13.62 36.57
C ALA A 646 2.65 14.05 35.48
N ASN A 647 2.96 15.36 35.45
CA ASN A 647 3.97 15.96 34.56
C ASN A 647 3.77 15.65 33.07
N THR A 648 2.51 15.63 32.63
CA THR A 648 2.12 15.45 31.22
C THR A 648 2.74 16.52 30.33
N ILE A 649 3.53 16.10 29.34
CA ILE A 649 4.04 16.97 28.28
C ILE A 649 3.80 16.38 26.89
N THR A 650 3.60 17.26 25.91
CA THR A 650 3.75 16.91 24.50
C THR A 650 5.25 16.75 24.19
N VAL A 651 5.64 15.59 23.67
CA VAL A 651 7.02 15.30 23.23
C VAL A 651 7.25 15.79 21.80
N GLN A 652 6.30 15.53 20.90
CA GLN A 652 6.30 16.05 19.53
C GLN A 652 4.86 16.20 19.01
N ALA A 653 4.60 17.26 18.26
CA ALA A 653 3.28 17.65 17.75
C ALA A 653 3.23 17.65 16.21
N ASN A 654 2.08 18.02 15.63
CA ASN A 654 1.84 18.09 14.17
C ASN A 654 2.14 16.77 13.43
N LEU A 655 1.88 15.62 14.07
CA LEU A 655 2.06 14.28 13.50
C LEU A 655 0.72 13.69 13.03
N PRO A 656 0.27 13.93 11.78
CA PRO A 656 -0.95 13.32 11.26
C PRO A 656 -0.76 11.82 11.06
N GLY A 657 -1.83 11.04 11.30
CA GLY A 657 -1.84 9.61 11.01
C GLY A 657 -0.85 8.78 11.83
N LEU A 658 -0.50 9.23 13.05
CA LEU A 658 0.12 8.40 14.08
C LEU A 658 -0.63 7.08 14.25
N MET A 659 0.10 5.99 14.47
CA MET A 659 -0.44 4.68 14.80
C MET A 659 0.28 4.19 16.07
N ASP A 660 0.99 3.06 16.03
CA ASP A 660 1.66 2.46 17.19
C ASP A 660 3.01 3.12 17.56
N ILE A 661 3.48 2.90 18.79
CA ILE A 661 4.72 3.46 19.35
C ILE A 661 5.43 2.48 20.30
N GLN A 662 6.74 2.31 20.11
CA GLN A 662 7.60 1.47 20.93
C GLN A 662 8.82 2.25 21.43
N ALA A 663 9.07 2.22 22.74
CA ALA A 663 10.30 2.76 23.32
C ALA A 663 11.45 1.75 23.23
N VAL A 664 12.66 2.25 22.97
CA VAL A 664 13.88 1.44 22.81
C VAL A 664 15.01 2.06 23.61
N ASP A 665 15.70 1.22 24.36
CA ASP A 665 16.95 1.53 25.09
C ASP A 665 17.93 0.41 24.71
N ARG A 666 19.09 0.82 24.18
CA ARG A 666 20.14 -0.11 23.69
C ARG A 666 21.11 -0.56 24.78
N GLU A 667 21.19 0.15 25.91
CA GLU A 667 22.09 -0.18 27.01
C GLU A 667 21.43 -1.16 28.00
N ARG A 668 20.10 -1.09 28.13
CA ARG A 668 19.33 -2.01 28.97
C ARG A 668 19.48 -3.46 28.50
N PRO A 669 19.97 -4.38 29.36
CA PRO A 669 20.08 -5.78 29.00
C PRO A 669 18.68 -6.38 28.82
N LEU A 670 18.42 -6.91 27.61
CA LEU A 670 17.20 -7.67 27.35
C LEU A 670 17.13 -8.89 28.29
N GLY A 671 15.94 -9.16 28.83
CA GLY A 671 15.70 -10.11 29.92
C GLY A 671 16.07 -11.57 29.66
N PHE A 672 15.79 -12.40 30.66
CA PHE A 672 15.99 -13.85 30.56
C PHE A 672 14.78 -14.54 29.91
N ASN A 673 15.03 -15.23 28.80
CA ASN A 673 14.02 -16.05 28.14
C ASN A 673 14.42 -17.53 28.19
N LYS A 674 13.51 -18.38 28.69
CA LYS A 674 13.70 -19.83 28.85
C LYS A 674 14.02 -20.55 27.52
N CYS A 675 13.55 -20.02 26.39
CA CYS A 675 13.82 -20.52 25.04
C CYS A 675 15.10 -19.95 24.39
N GLY A 676 15.73 -18.93 24.99
CA GLY A 676 16.82 -18.16 24.37
C GLY A 676 18.13 -18.92 24.14
N GLN A 677 18.30 -20.11 24.73
CA GLN A 677 19.42 -21.02 24.44
C GLN A 677 18.94 -22.21 23.62
N ARG A 678 19.54 -22.43 22.44
CA ARG A 678 19.25 -23.55 21.52
C ARG A 678 17.75 -23.79 21.26
N ASN A 679 16.94 -22.72 21.18
CA ASN A 679 15.48 -22.79 21.01
C ASN A 679 14.83 -23.74 22.05
N GLY A 680 15.29 -23.73 23.30
CA GLY A 680 14.84 -24.62 24.37
C GLY A 680 15.06 -26.13 24.15
N GLY A 681 15.76 -26.52 23.08
CA GLY A 681 15.84 -27.91 22.62
C GLY A 681 14.71 -28.36 21.68
N CYS A 682 13.82 -27.43 21.27
CA CYS A 682 12.76 -27.67 20.31
C CYS A 682 13.26 -27.52 18.87
N THR A 683 12.79 -28.38 17.96
CA THR A 683 13.17 -28.32 16.53
C THR A 683 12.59 -27.11 15.80
N HIS A 684 11.33 -26.76 16.07
CA HIS A 684 10.58 -25.72 15.36
C HIS A 684 10.36 -24.48 16.25
N LEU A 685 9.25 -24.40 16.98
CA LEU A 685 9.00 -23.33 17.93
C LEU A 685 9.33 -23.79 19.36
N CYS A 686 9.91 -22.89 20.14
CA CYS A 686 9.90 -22.93 21.59
C CYS A 686 9.13 -21.72 22.11
N LEU A 687 8.19 -21.97 23.00
CA LEU A 687 7.24 -21.00 23.56
C LEU A 687 7.36 -21.05 25.10
N PRO A 688 7.72 -19.94 25.78
CA PRO A 688 7.85 -19.94 27.24
C PRO A 688 6.50 -20.16 27.95
N ARG A 689 6.54 -20.89 29.08
CA ARG A 689 5.41 -21.05 30.00
C ARG A 689 5.82 -20.63 31.42
N PRO A 690 4.88 -20.36 32.34
CA PRO A 690 5.20 -20.15 33.76
C PRO A 690 6.04 -21.30 34.33
N ASN A 691 5.55 -22.53 34.15
CA ASN A 691 6.15 -23.75 34.72
C ASN A 691 7.25 -24.39 33.85
N GLY A 692 7.71 -23.74 32.77
CA GLY A 692 8.78 -24.28 31.92
C GLY A 692 8.82 -23.71 30.49
N THR A 693 8.98 -24.58 29.51
CA THR A 693 8.84 -24.28 28.08
C THR A 693 7.80 -25.21 27.44
N SER A 694 7.40 -24.89 26.21
CA SER A 694 6.56 -25.71 25.34
C SER A 694 7.25 -25.79 23.98
N CYS A 695 7.39 -26.99 23.41
CA CYS A 695 7.78 -27.14 22.02
C CYS A 695 6.52 -27.22 21.16
N ALA A 696 6.50 -26.50 20.04
CA ALA A 696 5.34 -26.44 19.18
C ALA A 696 5.71 -26.50 17.69
N CYS A 697 4.83 -27.10 16.91
CA CYS A 697 4.97 -27.29 15.47
C CYS A 697 4.17 -26.22 14.70
N PRO A 698 4.47 -26.00 13.41
CA PRO A 698 3.65 -25.16 12.54
C PRO A 698 2.20 -25.65 12.50
N THR A 699 1.27 -24.78 12.12
CA THR A 699 -0.15 -25.15 12.03
C THR A 699 -0.38 -26.38 11.15
N GLY A 700 -1.17 -27.33 11.65
CA GLY A 700 -1.52 -28.58 10.96
C GLY A 700 -0.44 -29.68 10.99
N ILE A 701 0.69 -29.46 11.68
CA ILE A 701 1.77 -30.46 11.83
C ILE A 701 1.78 -31.01 13.27
N LEU A 702 1.93 -32.33 13.39
CA LEU A 702 1.99 -33.04 14.67
C LEU A 702 3.37 -32.94 15.35
N LEU A 703 3.34 -33.03 16.68
CA LEU A 703 4.53 -33.15 17.54
C LEU A 703 4.80 -34.64 17.78
N LYS A 704 6.03 -35.08 17.49
CA LYS A 704 6.49 -36.45 17.72
C LYS A 704 6.54 -36.74 19.23
N GLY A 705 6.44 -38.01 19.60
CA GLY A 705 6.44 -38.48 20.99
C GLY A 705 7.76 -38.31 21.78
N ASP A 706 8.65 -37.40 21.36
CA ASP A 706 9.79 -36.89 22.13
C ASP A 706 9.52 -35.50 22.74
N ASP A 707 8.32 -34.95 22.53
CA ASP A 707 7.85 -33.61 22.92
C ASP A 707 8.75 -32.46 22.41
N ARG A 708 9.50 -32.65 21.30
CA ARG A 708 10.50 -31.68 20.79
C ARG A 708 10.62 -31.61 19.27
N SER A 709 10.40 -32.73 18.60
CA SER A 709 10.52 -32.90 17.17
C SER A 709 9.14 -32.85 16.51
N CYS A 710 9.03 -32.20 15.36
CA CYS A 710 7.79 -32.20 14.57
C CYS A 710 7.89 -33.20 13.42
N ASP A 711 6.74 -33.65 12.91
CA ASP A 711 6.66 -34.32 11.62
C ASP A 711 6.99 -33.36 10.46
N ASP A 712 7.51 -33.89 9.37
CA ASP A 712 8.06 -33.09 8.27
C ASP A 712 6.95 -32.55 7.34
N SER A 713 5.78 -33.20 7.36
CA SER A 713 4.54 -32.80 6.68
C SER A 713 3.32 -33.46 7.35
N PRO A 714 2.11 -32.91 7.24
CA PRO A 714 0.88 -33.67 7.53
C PRO A 714 0.76 -34.89 6.61
N GLU A 715 0.16 -35.99 7.10
CA GLU A 715 -0.15 -37.17 6.31
C GLU A 715 -1.44 -36.98 5.50
N THR A 716 -2.49 -36.44 6.11
CA THR A 716 -3.80 -36.29 5.46
C THR A 716 -4.37 -34.88 5.64
N PHE A 717 -4.61 -34.19 4.52
CA PHE A 717 -5.05 -32.80 4.52
C PHE A 717 -5.96 -32.46 3.34
N LEU A 718 -6.91 -31.55 3.57
CA LEU A 718 -7.70 -30.93 2.52
C LEU A 718 -6.87 -29.84 1.84
N VAL A 719 -7.07 -29.64 0.54
CA VAL A 719 -6.57 -28.49 -0.21
C VAL A 719 -7.74 -27.86 -0.97
N PHE A 720 -7.87 -26.54 -0.90
CA PHE A 720 -8.96 -25.81 -1.56
C PHE A 720 -8.51 -24.44 -2.08
N SER A 721 -9.22 -23.94 -3.09
CA SER A 721 -9.03 -22.60 -3.68
C SER A 721 -10.15 -21.65 -3.25
N ASN A 722 -9.84 -20.35 -3.21
CA ASN A 722 -10.85 -19.30 -3.02
C ASN A 722 -10.76 -18.17 -4.08
N ARG A 723 -10.51 -18.56 -5.34
CA ARG A 723 -10.05 -17.71 -6.47
C ARG A 723 -8.68 -17.07 -6.28
N VAL A 724 -8.47 -16.33 -5.19
CA VAL A 724 -7.28 -15.49 -4.96
C VAL A 724 -6.20 -16.14 -4.10
N SER A 725 -6.49 -17.27 -3.44
CA SER A 725 -5.51 -18.05 -2.71
C SER A 725 -5.81 -19.55 -2.78
N VAL A 726 -4.77 -20.36 -2.60
CA VAL A 726 -4.88 -21.78 -2.26
C VAL A 726 -4.56 -21.95 -0.77
N ARG A 727 -5.32 -22.81 -0.08
CA ARG A 727 -5.17 -23.09 1.35
C ARG A 727 -5.25 -24.58 1.61
N ARG A 728 -4.71 -25.02 2.75
CA ARG A 728 -4.80 -26.39 3.25
C ARG A 728 -5.34 -26.44 4.67
N ILE A 729 -6.07 -27.50 5.03
CA ILE A 729 -6.50 -27.81 6.39
C ILE A 729 -5.99 -29.21 6.72
N SER A 730 -5.26 -29.38 7.82
CA SER A 730 -4.88 -30.72 8.27
C SER A 730 -6.09 -31.47 8.83
N LEU A 731 -6.22 -32.75 8.47
CA LEU A 731 -7.17 -33.66 9.10
C LEU A 731 -6.52 -34.51 10.20
N ASP A 732 -5.19 -34.41 10.33
CA ASP A 732 -4.41 -35.07 11.38
C ASP A 732 -4.49 -34.30 12.73
N THR A 733 -5.02 -33.07 12.72
CA THR A 733 -5.17 -32.20 13.90
C THR A 733 -6.61 -31.71 14.11
N ASP A 734 -7.10 -31.80 15.35
CA ASP A 734 -8.49 -31.46 15.75
C ASP A 734 -8.83 -29.96 15.67
N ASP A 735 -7.83 -29.08 15.48
CA ASP A 735 -8.04 -27.63 15.38
C ASP A 735 -8.68 -27.22 14.06
N HIS A 736 -8.47 -28.02 13.00
CA HIS A 736 -8.93 -27.82 11.62
C HIS A 736 -8.67 -26.41 11.05
N THR A 737 -7.66 -25.70 11.54
CA THR A 737 -7.36 -24.34 11.06
C THR A 737 -6.68 -24.36 9.70
N ASP A 738 -6.97 -23.35 8.88
CA ASP A 738 -6.46 -23.25 7.52
C ASP A 738 -5.12 -22.52 7.43
N VAL A 739 -4.22 -23.09 6.62
CA VAL A 739 -2.89 -22.57 6.33
C VAL A 739 -2.85 -22.16 4.86
N HIS A 740 -2.44 -20.92 4.58
CA HIS A 740 -2.19 -20.47 3.22
C HIS A 740 -1.03 -21.25 2.58
N VAL A 741 -1.25 -21.75 1.37
CA VAL A 741 -0.19 -22.34 0.54
C VAL A 741 0.44 -21.19 -0.25
N PRO A 742 1.77 -20.97 -0.18
CA PRO A 742 2.43 -19.78 -0.74
C PRO A 742 2.65 -19.88 -2.26
N VAL A 743 1.63 -20.31 -3.02
CA VAL A 743 1.70 -20.41 -4.48
C VAL A 743 1.74 -19.01 -5.10
N PRO A 744 2.74 -18.70 -5.95
CA PRO A 744 2.83 -17.39 -6.60
C PRO A 744 1.83 -17.23 -7.77
N GLU A 745 1.59 -15.97 -8.16
CA GLU A 745 0.80 -15.58 -9.34
C GLU A 745 -0.59 -16.26 -9.47
N LEU A 746 -1.40 -16.14 -8.40
CA LEU A 746 -2.80 -16.54 -8.41
C LEU A 746 -3.70 -15.34 -8.74
N HIS A 747 -4.57 -15.47 -9.74
CA HIS A 747 -5.53 -14.43 -10.11
C HIS A 747 -6.98 -14.90 -9.93
N ASN A 748 -7.33 -16.07 -10.48
CA ASN A 748 -8.66 -16.64 -10.41
C ASN A 748 -8.60 -18.18 -10.52
N VAL A 749 -8.10 -18.81 -9.46
CA VAL A 749 -7.98 -20.27 -9.35
C VAL A 749 -9.36 -20.91 -9.21
N ILE A 750 -9.74 -21.76 -10.17
CA ILE A 750 -10.99 -22.52 -10.13
C ILE A 750 -10.74 -23.93 -9.60
N SER A 751 -10.24 -24.82 -10.46
CA SER A 751 -10.05 -26.24 -10.15
C SER A 751 -8.58 -26.57 -9.84
N LEU A 752 -8.39 -27.60 -9.02
CA LEU A 752 -7.07 -28.07 -8.60
C LEU A 752 -7.07 -29.58 -8.35
N ASP A 753 -5.94 -30.22 -8.63
CA ASP A 753 -5.69 -31.61 -8.26
C ASP A 753 -4.20 -31.79 -7.90
N TYR A 754 -3.88 -32.87 -7.19
CA TYR A 754 -2.54 -33.11 -6.65
C TYR A 754 -1.91 -34.36 -7.24
N ASP A 755 -0.59 -34.33 -7.42
CA ASP A 755 0.22 -35.47 -7.80
C ASP A 755 1.09 -35.91 -6.63
N SER A 756 0.68 -36.96 -5.93
CA SER A 756 1.41 -37.52 -4.79
C SER A 756 2.73 -38.21 -5.15
N VAL A 757 3.02 -38.45 -6.44
CA VAL A 757 4.27 -39.11 -6.87
C VAL A 757 5.42 -38.10 -7.00
N ASP A 758 5.20 -36.99 -7.70
CA ASP A 758 6.21 -35.92 -7.84
C ASP A 758 6.01 -34.78 -6.82
N GLY A 759 4.96 -34.83 -6.00
CA GLY A 759 4.67 -33.86 -4.93
C GLY A 759 4.03 -32.54 -5.38
N LYS A 760 3.51 -32.48 -6.61
CA LYS A 760 3.07 -31.23 -7.27
C LYS A 760 1.56 -30.99 -7.19
N LEU A 761 1.18 -29.76 -6.85
CA LEU A 761 -0.17 -29.22 -7.02
C LEU A 761 -0.35 -28.69 -8.44
N TYR A 762 -1.39 -29.12 -9.12
CA TYR A 762 -1.85 -28.61 -10.42
C TYR A 762 -3.10 -27.75 -10.23
N TYR A 763 -3.23 -26.66 -11.00
CA TYR A 763 -4.36 -25.74 -10.88
C TYR A 763 -4.68 -25.01 -12.20
N THR A 764 -5.96 -24.66 -12.39
CA THR A 764 -6.44 -23.80 -13.49
C THR A 764 -6.50 -22.34 -13.05
N ASP A 765 -6.05 -21.40 -13.89
CA ASP A 765 -6.36 -19.97 -13.74
C ASP A 765 -7.12 -19.47 -14.98
N VAL A 766 -8.40 -19.15 -14.78
CA VAL A 766 -9.34 -18.77 -15.85
C VAL A 766 -9.36 -17.26 -16.13
N THR A 767 -8.40 -16.51 -15.59
CA THR A 767 -8.16 -15.10 -15.94
C THR A 767 -6.87 -14.95 -16.75
N LEU A 768 -5.95 -15.91 -16.67
CA LEU A 768 -4.77 -16.00 -17.52
C LEU A 768 -4.89 -17.02 -18.68
N ASP A 769 -5.95 -17.83 -18.74
CA ASP A 769 -6.13 -18.94 -19.68
C ASP A 769 -5.00 -20.00 -19.60
N VAL A 770 -4.59 -20.38 -18.39
CA VAL A 770 -3.48 -21.31 -18.15
C VAL A 770 -3.83 -22.48 -17.22
N ILE A 771 -3.13 -23.60 -17.43
CA ILE A 771 -2.94 -24.65 -16.42
C ILE A 771 -1.50 -24.52 -15.90
N ARG A 772 -1.35 -24.44 -14.58
CA ARG A 772 -0.07 -24.30 -13.87
C ARG A 772 0.16 -25.48 -12.93
N ARG A 773 1.43 -25.73 -12.59
CA ARG A 773 1.79 -26.61 -11.47
C ARG A 773 2.87 -26.00 -10.61
N SER A 774 2.88 -26.35 -9.33
CA SER A 774 3.84 -25.87 -8.32
C SER A 774 4.02 -26.91 -7.21
N ASN A 775 5.09 -26.76 -6.42
CA ASN A 775 5.25 -27.52 -5.18
C ASN A 775 4.42 -26.86 -4.06
N LEU A 776 4.08 -27.58 -2.99
CA LEU A 776 3.28 -27.05 -1.86
C LEU A 776 4.02 -25.99 -1.00
N ASP A 777 5.30 -25.77 -1.23
CA ASP A 777 6.09 -24.66 -0.66
C ASP A 777 6.13 -23.42 -1.59
N GLY A 778 5.40 -23.43 -2.71
CA GLY A 778 5.40 -22.39 -3.74
C GLY A 778 6.56 -22.46 -4.72
N SER A 779 7.55 -23.34 -4.50
CA SER A 779 8.70 -23.52 -5.39
C SER A 779 8.32 -24.27 -6.67
N GLY A 780 9.17 -24.18 -7.70
CA GLY A 780 9.00 -24.95 -8.93
C GLY A 780 7.70 -24.66 -9.69
N MET A 781 7.14 -23.44 -9.58
CA MET A 781 6.01 -22.99 -10.38
C MET A 781 6.38 -22.98 -11.87
N GLU A 782 5.54 -23.61 -12.69
CA GLU A 782 5.66 -23.62 -14.15
C GLU A 782 4.27 -23.60 -14.81
N THR A 783 4.15 -22.88 -15.93
CA THR A 783 2.95 -22.93 -16.77
C THR A 783 3.03 -24.16 -17.68
N VAL A 784 2.07 -25.08 -17.52
CA VAL A 784 2.04 -26.39 -18.18
C VAL A 784 1.27 -26.32 -19.51
N ILE A 785 0.15 -25.58 -19.53
CA ILE A 785 -0.59 -25.23 -20.75
C ILE A 785 -0.76 -23.72 -20.76
N SER A 786 -0.35 -23.07 -21.85
CA SER A 786 -0.30 -21.61 -21.99
C SER A 786 -1.17 -21.06 -23.14
N GLN A 787 -1.86 -21.92 -23.88
CA GLN A 787 -2.65 -21.56 -25.06
C GLN A 787 -3.83 -22.52 -25.23
N GLY A 788 -4.88 -22.06 -25.91
CA GLY A 788 -6.02 -22.92 -26.27
C GLY A 788 -6.90 -23.33 -25.08
N LEU A 789 -6.93 -22.53 -24.01
CA LEU A 789 -7.90 -22.62 -22.89
C LEU A 789 -8.82 -21.38 -22.92
N LYS A 790 -9.95 -21.40 -22.19
CA LYS A 790 -10.92 -20.28 -22.12
C LYS A 790 -11.71 -20.23 -20.80
N THR A 791 -12.30 -21.34 -20.36
CA THR A 791 -12.86 -21.47 -18.99
C THR A 791 -12.71 -22.91 -18.53
N THR A 792 -11.63 -23.18 -17.79
CA THR A 792 -11.27 -24.53 -17.34
C THR A 792 -11.76 -24.80 -15.92
N ASP A 793 -12.99 -25.32 -15.83
CA ASP A 793 -13.74 -25.45 -14.58
C ASP A 793 -13.48 -26.76 -13.81
N GLY A 794 -12.80 -27.74 -14.42
CA GLY A 794 -12.47 -29.03 -13.79
C GLY A 794 -11.17 -29.64 -14.30
N LEU A 795 -10.38 -30.18 -13.37
CA LEU A 795 -9.06 -30.78 -13.60
C LEU A 795 -8.95 -32.13 -12.86
N ALA A 796 -8.31 -33.13 -13.48
CA ALA A 796 -8.04 -34.43 -12.84
C ALA A 796 -6.70 -35.03 -13.30
N VAL A 797 -5.91 -35.53 -12.36
CA VAL A 797 -4.58 -36.14 -12.57
C VAL A 797 -4.69 -37.66 -12.54
N ASP A 798 -4.26 -38.33 -13.60
CA ASP A 798 -3.94 -39.76 -13.57
C ASP A 798 -2.49 -39.93 -13.11
N TRP A 799 -2.33 -40.05 -11.79
CA TRP A 799 -1.04 -40.23 -11.10
C TRP A 799 -0.31 -41.51 -11.54
N VAL A 800 -1.03 -42.52 -12.04
CA VAL A 800 -0.47 -43.81 -12.49
C VAL A 800 0.04 -43.71 -13.93
N SER A 801 -0.80 -43.31 -14.87
CA SER A 801 -0.44 -43.21 -16.29
C SER A 801 0.41 -41.98 -16.60
N ARG A 802 0.47 -41.01 -15.67
CA ARG A 802 1.15 -39.70 -15.77
C ARG A 802 0.51 -38.76 -16.81
N ASN A 803 -0.82 -38.74 -16.87
CA ASN A 803 -1.62 -37.85 -17.72
C ASN A 803 -2.42 -36.86 -16.85
N MET A 804 -2.83 -35.72 -17.40
CA MET A 804 -3.82 -34.82 -16.81
C MET A 804 -4.98 -34.59 -17.79
N TYR A 805 -6.19 -34.52 -17.25
CA TYR A 805 -7.46 -34.38 -17.96
C TYR A 805 -8.16 -33.11 -17.50
N TRP A 806 -8.79 -32.36 -18.41
CA TRP A 806 -9.57 -31.17 -18.03
C TRP A 806 -10.80 -30.97 -18.91
N THR A 807 -11.75 -30.21 -18.37
CA THR A 807 -12.90 -29.64 -19.07
C THR A 807 -12.59 -28.21 -19.49
N ASP A 808 -12.93 -27.80 -20.72
CA ASP A 808 -13.00 -26.38 -21.11
C ASP A 808 -14.45 -26.08 -21.53
N THR A 809 -15.23 -25.57 -20.59
CA THR A 809 -16.63 -25.15 -20.75
C THR A 809 -16.76 -24.12 -21.87
N GLY A 810 -15.74 -23.31 -22.09
CA GLY A 810 -15.69 -22.26 -23.10
C GLY A 810 -15.44 -22.79 -24.51
N ARG A 811 -14.99 -24.04 -24.66
CA ARG A 811 -14.80 -24.75 -25.94
C ARG A 811 -15.74 -25.93 -26.13
N ASN A 812 -16.49 -26.32 -25.09
CA ASN A 812 -17.26 -27.56 -25.04
C ASN A 812 -16.36 -28.79 -25.28
N THR A 813 -15.12 -28.77 -24.75
CA THR A 813 -14.15 -29.87 -24.90
C THR A 813 -13.79 -30.55 -23.59
N ILE A 814 -13.45 -31.85 -23.70
CA ILE A 814 -12.66 -32.60 -22.71
C ILE A 814 -11.37 -32.99 -23.39
N GLU A 815 -10.26 -32.66 -22.75
CA GLU A 815 -8.91 -32.80 -23.30
C GLU A 815 -7.97 -33.50 -22.32
N VAL A 816 -6.84 -33.96 -22.84
CA VAL A 816 -5.79 -34.64 -22.08
C VAL A 816 -4.41 -34.25 -22.58
N ALA A 817 -3.44 -34.22 -21.68
CA ALA A 817 -2.03 -34.11 -21.97
C ALA A 817 -1.22 -34.96 -20.99
N ARG A 818 0.09 -35.04 -21.20
CA ARG A 818 1.04 -35.50 -20.17
C ARG A 818 1.11 -34.49 -19.02
N LEU A 819 1.58 -34.94 -17.87
CA LEU A 819 1.78 -34.09 -16.68
C LEU A 819 2.84 -32.98 -16.86
N ASP A 820 3.59 -32.97 -17.96
CA ASP A 820 4.50 -31.90 -18.40
C ASP A 820 3.91 -31.01 -19.52
N GLY A 821 2.62 -31.17 -19.84
CA GLY A 821 1.92 -30.42 -20.89
C GLY A 821 2.13 -30.96 -22.30
N THR A 822 3.05 -31.91 -22.51
CA THR A 822 3.32 -32.48 -23.82
C THR A 822 2.21 -33.43 -24.28
N SER A 823 2.24 -33.79 -25.57
CA SER A 823 1.33 -34.77 -26.17
C SER A 823 -0.17 -34.44 -26.04
N ARG A 824 -0.57 -33.16 -26.13
CA ARG A 824 -1.97 -32.73 -26.01
C ARG A 824 -2.90 -33.39 -27.04
N LYS A 825 -4.09 -33.79 -26.59
CA LYS A 825 -5.16 -34.39 -27.40
C LYS A 825 -6.55 -34.01 -26.90
N VAL A 826 -7.46 -33.72 -27.82
CA VAL A 826 -8.89 -33.61 -27.56
C VAL A 826 -9.52 -35.01 -27.53
N LEU A 827 -10.20 -35.35 -26.44
CA LEU A 827 -10.87 -36.65 -26.26
C LEU A 827 -12.35 -36.61 -26.61
N VAL A 828 -13.03 -35.52 -26.24
CA VAL A 828 -14.46 -35.33 -26.49
C VAL A 828 -14.70 -33.88 -26.88
N ASN A 829 -15.41 -33.66 -27.99
CA ASN A 829 -15.76 -32.34 -28.54
C ASN A 829 -17.18 -32.31 -29.14
N ASN A 830 -17.99 -33.33 -28.86
CA ASN A 830 -19.31 -33.53 -29.41
C ASN A 830 -20.32 -33.81 -28.29
N SER A 831 -21.55 -33.30 -28.41
CA SER A 831 -22.60 -33.50 -27.39
C SER A 831 -22.13 -33.17 -25.96
N LEU A 832 -21.31 -32.13 -25.83
CA LEU A 832 -20.95 -31.47 -24.58
C LEU A 832 -21.53 -30.06 -24.64
N ASP A 833 -22.16 -29.61 -23.57
CA ASP A 833 -22.82 -28.30 -23.51
C ASP A 833 -22.13 -27.42 -22.45
N GLU A 834 -22.20 -27.79 -21.19
CA GLU A 834 -21.48 -27.14 -20.09
C GLU A 834 -20.69 -28.19 -19.27
N PRO A 835 -19.62 -28.79 -19.83
CA PRO A 835 -18.81 -29.80 -19.13
C PRO A 835 -18.06 -29.18 -17.96
N ARG A 836 -18.18 -29.74 -16.74
CA ARG A 836 -17.69 -29.10 -15.51
C ARG A 836 -16.77 -29.99 -14.69
N ALA A 837 -17.27 -30.72 -13.70
CA ALA A 837 -16.42 -31.55 -12.84
C ALA A 837 -15.97 -32.83 -13.58
N ILE A 838 -14.75 -33.29 -13.29
CA ILE A 838 -14.11 -34.42 -13.95
C ILE A 838 -13.34 -35.27 -12.93
N ALA A 839 -13.36 -36.60 -13.08
CA ALA A 839 -12.69 -37.51 -12.15
C ALA A 839 -12.20 -38.80 -12.84
N VAL A 840 -11.01 -39.26 -12.47
CA VAL A 840 -10.36 -40.47 -13.04
C VAL A 840 -10.36 -41.65 -12.07
N PHE A 841 -10.44 -42.86 -12.62
CA PHE A 841 -10.24 -44.13 -11.91
C PHE A 841 -9.11 -44.95 -12.59
N PRO A 842 -7.82 -44.62 -12.37
CA PRO A 842 -6.70 -45.15 -13.14
C PRO A 842 -6.56 -46.68 -13.15
N SER A 843 -6.87 -47.34 -12.04
CA SER A 843 -6.79 -48.81 -11.88
C SER A 843 -8.02 -49.57 -12.44
N LYS A 844 -9.01 -48.86 -13.00
CA LYS A 844 -10.11 -49.42 -13.80
C LYS A 844 -10.15 -48.91 -15.24
N GLY A 845 -9.45 -47.83 -15.54
CA GLY A 845 -9.45 -47.24 -16.87
C GLY A 845 -10.78 -46.57 -17.21
N PHE A 846 -11.38 -45.85 -16.26
CA PHE A 846 -12.58 -45.04 -16.46
C PHE A 846 -12.31 -43.56 -16.20
N LEU A 847 -12.99 -42.72 -17.00
CA LEU A 847 -13.12 -41.28 -16.85
C LEU A 847 -14.60 -40.98 -16.58
N PHE A 848 -14.89 -40.08 -15.64
CA PHE A 848 -16.24 -39.60 -15.33
C PHE A 848 -16.27 -38.07 -15.38
N TRP A 849 -17.39 -37.49 -15.81
CA TRP A 849 -17.59 -36.03 -15.76
C TRP A 849 -19.07 -35.66 -15.62
N THR A 850 -19.29 -34.40 -15.24
CA THR A 850 -20.61 -33.77 -15.23
C THR A 850 -20.75 -32.78 -16.40
N ASP A 851 -21.96 -32.62 -16.91
CA ASP A 851 -22.33 -31.62 -17.90
C ASP A 851 -23.70 -31.07 -17.50
N TRP A 852 -23.82 -29.77 -17.28
CA TRP A 852 -24.98 -29.13 -16.64
C TRP A 852 -25.81 -28.23 -17.58
N GLY A 853 -25.55 -28.28 -18.89
CA GLY A 853 -26.26 -27.46 -19.89
C GLY A 853 -27.70 -27.89 -20.15
N HIS A 854 -28.19 -27.67 -21.37
CA HIS A 854 -29.59 -27.90 -21.78
C HIS A 854 -30.15 -29.30 -21.46
N ILE A 855 -29.31 -30.31 -21.31
CA ILE A 855 -29.67 -31.63 -20.75
C ILE A 855 -28.62 -32.03 -19.72
N ALA A 856 -28.86 -31.68 -18.45
CA ALA A 856 -28.01 -32.02 -17.32
C ALA A 856 -27.79 -33.54 -17.21
N LYS A 857 -26.52 -33.95 -17.14
CA LYS A 857 -26.10 -35.35 -17.21
C LYS A 857 -24.78 -35.63 -16.51
N ILE A 858 -24.63 -36.86 -16.04
CA ILE A 858 -23.37 -37.44 -15.54
C ILE A 858 -22.99 -38.57 -16.48
N GLU A 859 -21.77 -38.53 -16.99
CA GLU A 859 -21.27 -39.44 -18.03
C GLU A 859 -20.00 -40.19 -17.60
N ARG A 860 -19.74 -41.31 -18.27
CA ARG A 860 -18.54 -42.13 -18.10
C ARG A 860 -18.02 -42.60 -19.45
N SER A 861 -16.71 -42.62 -19.64
CA SER A 861 -16.01 -43.29 -20.74
C SER A 861 -14.79 -44.05 -20.21
N HIS A 862 -14.04 -44.69 -21.10
CA HIS A 862 -12.67 -45.09 -20.83
C HIS A 862 -11.71 -43.88 -20.86
N LEU A 863 -10.50 -44.04 -20.31
CA LEU A 863 -9.45 -42.99 -20.29
C LEU A 863 -9.01 -42.49 -21.68
N ASP A 864 -9.43 -43.15 -22.77
CA ASP A 864 -9.22 -42.75 -24.17
C ASP A 864 -10.47 -42.16 -24.85
N GLY A 865 -11.53 -41.86 -24.08
CA GLY A 865 -12.82 -41.37 -24.59
C GLY A 865 -13.76 -42.45 -25.13
N SER A 866 -13.32 -43.71 -25.30
CA SER A 866 -14.16 -44.79 -25.85
C SER A 866 -15.19 -45.33 -24.84
N ASP A 867 -16.20 -46.07 -25.33
CA ASP A 867 -17.32 -46.61 -24.51
C ASP A 867 -18.12 -45.55 -23.72
N ARG A 868 -18.14 -44.30 -24.21
CA ARG A 868 -18.90 -43.17 -23.63
C ARG A 868 -20.38 -43.53 -23.42
N LYS A 869 -20.85 -43.39 -22.18
CA LYS A 869 -22.21 -43.69 -21.71
C LYS A 869 -22.69 -42.62 -20.74
N VAL A 870 -23.92 -42.18 -20.95
CA VAL A 870 -24.68 -41.42 -19.96
C VAL A 870 -25.07 -42.37 -18.82
N LEU A 871 -24.72 -42.03 -17.58
CA LEU A 871 -25.09 -42.79 -16.39
C LEU A 871 -26.39 -42.29 -15.77
N ILE A 872 -26.55 -40.96 -15.69
CA ILE A 872 -27.69 -40.28 -15.09
C ILE A 872 -28.02 -39.04 -15.94
N ASN A 873 -29.29 -38.85 -16.28
CA ASN A 873 -29.82 -37.69 -17.03
C ASN A 873 -31.28 -37.37 -16.68
N THR A 874 -31.73 -37.79 -15.49
CA THR A 874 -33.07 -37.57 -14.96
C THR A 874 -32.94 -37.07 -13.54
N ASP A 875 -33.80 -36.13 -13.14
CA ASP A 875 -33.74 -35.48 -11.82
C ASP A 875 -32.32 -34.99 -11.50
N LEU A 876 -31.78 -34.14 -12.38
CA LEU A 876 -30.53 -33.40 -12.25
C LEU A 876 -30.80 -31.96 -12.69
N GLY A 877 -30.21 -31.00 -11.98
CA GLY A 877 -30.18 -29.58 -12.33
C GLY A 877 -28.75 -29.16 -12.62
N TRP A 878 -27.97 -28.82 -11.59
CA TRP A 878 -26.60 -28.31 -11.74
C TRP A 878 -25.60 -29.22 -11.01
N PRO A 879 -25.19 -30.36 -11.60
CA PRO A 879 -24.18 -31.26 -11.05
C PRO A 879 -22.78 -30.60 -11.06
N ASN A 880 -22.52 -29.70 -10.12
CA ASN A 880 -21.34 -28.82 -10.11
C ASN A 880 -20.02 -29.54 -9.81
N GLY A 881 -20.07 -30.57 -8.96
CA GLY A 881 -18.90 -31.24 -8.38
C GLY A 881 -19.08 -32.75 -8.33
N LEU A 882 -17.98 -33.49 -8.52
CA LEU A 882 -17.97 -34.95 -8.64
C LEU A 882 -16.75 -35.54 -7.93
N THR A 883 -16.92 -36.60 -7.15
CA THR A 883 -15.80 -37.32 -6.51
C THR A 883 -16.05 -38.82 -6.47
N LEU A 884 -14.96 -39.60 -6.29
CA LEU A 884 -14.96 -41.04 -6.35
C LEU A 884 -14.54 -41.67 -5.01
N ASP A 885 -15.19 -42.78 -4.67
CA ASP A 885 -14.71 -43.73 -3.66
C ASP A 885 -14.18 -44.97 -4.37
N TYR A 886 -12.86 -45.12 -4.35
CA TYR A 886 -12.14 -46.18 -5.06
C TYR A 886 -12.35 -47.57 -4.42
N ASP A 887 -12.61 -47.63 -3.12
CA ASP A 887 -12.78 -48.86 -2.35
C ASP A 887 -14.22 -49.38 -2.43
N THR A 888 -15.20 -48.53 -2.10
CA THR A 888 -16.63 -48.90 -2.18
C THR A 888 -17.18 -48.85 -3.61
N ARG A 889 -16.42 -48.28 -4.56
CA ARG A 889 -16.77 -48.15 -5.98
C ARG A 889 -18.08 -47.40 -6.20
N ARG A 890 -18.17 -46.25 -5.54
CA ARG A 890 -19.30 -45.32 -5.65
C ARG A 890 -18.85 -43.99 -6.22
N ILE A 891 -19.75 -43.36 -6.98
CA ILE A 891 -19.62 -41.96 -7.38
C ILE A 891 -20.47 -41.11 -6.44
N PHE A 892 -20.02 -39.90 -6.14
CA PHE A 892 -20.73 -38.92 -5.32
C PHE A 892 -20.71 -37.58 -6.04
N TRP A 893 -21.83 -36.86 -6.04
CA TRP A 893 -21.92 -35.54 -6.66
C TRP A 893 -22.76 -34.58 -5.82
N VAL A 894 -22.51 -33.29 -6.03
CA VAL A 894 -23.36 -32.20 -5.54
C VAL A 894 -24.24 -31.70 -6.69
N ASP A 895 -25.51 -31.42 -6.40
CA ASP A 895 -26.40 -30.67 -7.28
C ASP A 895 -26.76 -29.33 -6.62
N ALA A 896 -26.45 -28.22 -7.29
CA ALA A 896 -26.59 -26.85 -6.79
C ALA A 896 -27.84 -26.12 -7.29
N HIS A 897 -28.75 -26.85 -7.92
CA HIS A 897 -30.11 -26.41 -8.28
C HIS A 897 -31.17 -27.28 -7.57
N LEU A 898 -30.82 -28.51 -7.21
CA LEU A 898 -31.65 -29.43 -6.43
C LEU A 898 -31.19 -29.52 -4.96
N ASP A 899 -30.29 -28.63 -4.52
CA ASP A 899 -29.79 -28.42 -3.17
C ASP A 899 -29.49 -29.73 -2.41
N ARG A 900 -28.65 -30.59 -3.00
CA ARG A 900 -28.43 -31.94 -2.46
C ARG A 900 -27.10 -32.59 -2.82
N ILE A 901 -26.69 -33.53 -1.96
CA ILE A 901 -25.58 -34.46 -2.20
C ILE A 901 -26.17 -35.85 -2.46
N GLU A 902 -25.67 -36.51 -3.51
CA GLU A 902 -26.15 -37.82 -3.96
C GLU A 902 -25.01 -38.81 -4.18
N SER A 903 -25.35 -40.10 -4.28
CA SER A 903 -24.40 -41.17 -4.58
C SER A 903 -25.03 -42.31 -5.37
N SER A 904 -24.25 -42.95 -6.25
CA SER A 904 -24.61 -44.20 -6.96
C SER A 904 -23.40 -45.11 -7.15
N ASP A 905 -23.59 -46.32 -7.70
CA ASP A 905 -22.50 -47.17 -8.18
C ASP A 905 -21.84 -46.57 -9.45
N LEU A 906 -20.71 -47.14 -9.88
CA LEU A 906 -19.98 -46.73 -11.11
C LEU A 906 -20.79 -46.89 -12.42
N ASN A 907 -22.04 -47.35 -12.37
CA ASN A 907 -22.94 -47.56 -13.50
C ASN A 907 -24.26 -46.77 -13.37
N GLY A 908 -24.36 -45.82 -12.42
CA GLY A 908 -25.58 -45.02 -12.18
C GLY A 908 -26.71 -45.75 -11.42
N LYS A 909 -26.46 -46.96 -10.92
CA LYS A 909 -27.43 -47.79 -10.17
C LYS A 909 -27.27 -47.59 -8.66
N LEU A 910 -28.26 -48.01 -7.88
CA LEU A 910 -28.27 -47.81 -6.41
C LEU A 910 -28.08 -46.32 -6.02
N ARG A 911 -28.71 -45.44 -6.81
CA ARG A 911 -28.80 -44.00 -6.58
C ARG A 911 -29.53 -43.71 -5.28
N GLN A 912 -28.94 -42.87 -4.44
CA GLN A 912 -29.49 -42.43 -3.16
C GLN A 912 -29.15 -40.96 -2.93
N ILE A 913 -30.10 -40.19 -2.38
CA ILE A 913 -29.85 -38.87 -1.82
C ILE A 913 -29.25 -39.07 -0.43
N LEU A 914 -28.11 -38.44 -0.16
CA LEU A 914 -27.42 -38.49 1.13
C LEU A 914 -27.81 -37.33 2.03
N VAL A 915 -27.80 -36.10 1.48
CA VAL A 915 -28.10 -34.88 2.23
C VAL A 915 -28.94 -33.95 1.36
N SER A 916 -30.01 -33.41 1.93
CA SER A 916 -30.77 -32.29 1.39
C SER A 916 -31.55 -31.63 2.54
N PRO A 917 -31.69 -30.29 2.59
CA PRO A 917 -31.10 -29.30 1.67
C PRO A 917 -29.60 -29.06 1.92
N VAL A 918 -28.89 -28.65 0.85
CA VAL A 918 -27.50 -28.15 0.87
C VAL A 918 -27.46 -26.89 0.01
N SER A 919 -27.15 -25.74 0.62
CA SER A 919 -27.58 -24.42 0.17
C SER A 919 -27.05 -23.97 -1.20
N HIS A 920 -25.73 -24.02 -1.43
CA HIS A 920 -25.20 -23.83 -2.78
C HIS A 920 -23.81 -24.48 -2.94
N PRO A 921 -23.75 -25.81 -3.10
CA PRO A 921 -22.49 -26.54 -3.16
C PRO A 921 -21.75 -26.35 -4.51
N PHE A 922 -20.43 -26.19 -4.47
CA PHE A 922 -19.59 -26.07 -5.65
C PHE A 922 -18.83 -27.37 -5.96
N ALA A 923 -17.92 -27.79 -5.07
CA ALA A 923 -17.13 -29.01 -5.22
C ALA A 923 -17.23 -29.90 -3.98
N LEU A 924 -16.87 -31.19 -4.12
CA LEU A 924 -16.80 -32.14 -3.01
C LEU A 924 -15.62 -33.11 -3.13
N THR A 925 -15.17 -33.58 -1.97
CA THR A 925 -14.21 -34.67 -1.81
C THR A 925 -14.65 -35.62 -0.70
N GLN A 926 -14.06 -36.80 -0.61
CA GLN A 926 -14.33 -37.77 0.46
C GLN A 926 -13.02 -38.36 1.01
N GLN A 927 -13.01 -38.62 2.32
CA GLN A 927 -11.90 -39.24 3.05
C GLN A 927 -12.47 -40.08 4.20
N ASP A 928 -12.01 -41.32 4.33
CA ASP A 928 -12.44 -42.31 5.33
C ASP A 928 -13.96 -42.45 5.45
N ARG A 929 -14.59 -41.84 6.47
CA ARG A 929 -16.05 -41.87 6.70
C ARG A 929 -16.78 -40.58 6.29
N TRP A 930 -16.06 -39.55 5.86
CA TRP A 930 -16.59 -38.19 5.69
C TRP A 930 -16.62 -37.78 4.21
N ILE A 931 -17.67 -37.06 3.82
CA ILE A 931 -17.69 -36.19 2.62
C ILE A 931 -17.48 -34.76 3.10
N TYR A 932 -16.66 -34.01 2.37
CA TYR A 932 -16.39 -32.59 2.55
C TYR A 932 -16.82 -31.83 1.30
N TRP A 933 -17.43 -30.65 1.43
CA TRP A 933 -17.79 -29.82 0.27
C TRP A 933 -17.64 -28.33 0.55
N THR A 934 -17.46 -27.56 -0.52
CA THR A 934 -17.48 -26.09 -0.52
C THR A 934 -18.90 -25.59 -0.80
N ASP A 935 -19.38 -24.62 -0.02
CA ASP A 935 -20.72 -24.04 -0.16
C ASP A 935 -20.66 -22.50 -0.22
N TRP A 936 -21.18 -21.93 -1.31
CA TRP A 936 -21.09 -20.48 -1.60
C TRP A 936 -22.03 -19.63 -0.74
N GLN A 937 -23.24 -20.12 -0.45
CA GLN A 937 -24.25 -19.35 0.26
C GLN A 937 -23.94 -19.23 1.76
N THR A 938 -23.43 -20.31 2.34
CA THR A 938 -22.96 -20.34 3.74
C THR A 938 -21.50 -19.90 3.90
N LYS A 939 -20.79 -19.62 2.80
CA LYS A 939 -19.38 -19.19 2.76
C LYS A 939 -18.49 -20.13 3.58
N SER A 940 -18.66 -21.44 3.43
CA SER A 940 -18.05 -22.42 4.35
C SER A 940 -17.69 -23.76 3.72
N ILE A 941 -16.74 -24.45 4.36
CA ILE A 941 -16.44 -25.86 4.13
C ILE A 941 -17.20 -26.69 5.17
N GLN A 942 -18.01 -27.65 4.73
CA GLN A 942 -18.85 -28.48 5.58
C GLN A 942 -18.50 -29.97 5.41
N ARG A 943 -18.73 -30.78 6.44
CA ARG A 943 -18.57 -32.24 6.42
C ARG A 943 -19.83 -32.99 6.85
N VAL A 944 -19.97 -34.24 6.40
CA VAL A 944 -21.07 -35.15 6.75
C VAL A 944 -20.64 -36.61 6.62
N ASP A 945 -21.25 -37.51 7.40
CA ASP A 945 -20.97 -38.95 7.32
C ASP A 945 -21.46 -39.56 5.98
N LYS A 946 -20.54 -40.17 5.23
CA LYS A 946 -20.77 -40.63 3.84
C LYS A 946 -21.73 -41.81 3.70
N HIS A 947 -22.03 -42.50 4.79
CA HIS A 947 -22.91 -43.67 4.80
C HIS A 947 -24.33 -43.33 5.27
N THR A 948 -24.48 -42.33 6.14
CA THR A 948 -25.74 -42.03 6.83
C THR A 948 -26.33 -40.66 6.50
N GLY A 949 -25.56 -39.73 5.94
CA GLY A 949 -26.01 -38.34 5.70
C GLY A 949 -26.20 -37.53 6.99
N ARG A 950 -25.70 -38.02 8.13
CA ARG A 950 -25.86 -37.41 9.46
C ARG A 950 -24.54 -36.79 9.95
N ASN A 951 -24.61 -36.12 11.10
CA ASN A 951 -23.50 -35.38 11.71
C ASN A 951 -22.93 -34.35 10.73
N LYS A 952 -23.81 -33.44 10.26
CA LYS A 952 -23.41 -32.29 9.46
C LYS A 952 -22.71 -31.28 10.36
N GLU A 953 -21.45 -30.96 10.04
CA GLU A 953 -20.59 -30.07 10.82
C GLU A 953 -19.89 -29.06 9.89
N THR A 954 -19.68 -27.83 10.36
CA THR A 954 -18.89 -26.83 9.63
C THR A 954 -17.43 -26.98 10.03
N VAL A 955 -16.55 -27.21 9.05
CA VAL A 955 -15.10 -27.37 9.26
C VAL A 955 -14.40 -26.00 9.24
N LEU A 956 -14.78 -25.13 8.29
CA LEU A 956 -14.25 -23.77 8.19
C LEU A 956 -15.35 -22.79 7.77
N PRO A 957 -15.75 -21.82 8.61
CA PRO A 957 -16.71 -20.77 8.26
C PRO A 957 -16.04 -19.55 7.59
N ASN A 958 -16.88 -18.64 7.09
CA ASN A 958 -16.51 -17.27 6.68
C ASN A 958 -15.43 -17.16 5.58
N VAL A 959 -15.35 -18.11 4.66
CA VAL A 959 -14.48 -18.02 3.47
C VAL A 959 -15.31 -17.71 2.24
N GLU A 960 -15.12 -16.51 1.70
CA GLU A 960 -15.71 -16.10 0.42
C GLU A 960 -14.97 -16.69 -0.78
N GLY A 961 -15.72 -16.95 -1.85
CA GLY A 961 -15.15 -17.36 -3.14
C GLY A 961 -14.57 -18.78 -3.17
N LEU A 962 -14.90 -19.65 -2.21
CA LEU A 962 -14.51 -21.08 -2.22
C LEU A 962 -14.85 -21.74 -3.56
N MET A 963 -13.84 -22.22 -4.29
CA MET A 963 -14.05 -22.98 -5.54
C MET A 963 -13.90 -24.47 -5.24
N ASP A 964 -12.86 -25.11 -5.77
CA ASP A 964 -12.63 -26.54 -5.72
C ASP A 964 -12.01 -27.01 -4.39
N ILE A 965 -12.19 -28.29 -4.06
CA ILE A 965 -11.69 -28.93 -2.83
C ILE A 965 -11.32 -30.40 -3.07
N ILE A 966 -10.06 -30.73 -2.79
CA ILE A 966 -9.52 -32.10 -2.81
C ILE A 966 -9.08 -32.53 -1.40
N VAL A 967 -8.76 -33.82 -1.26
CA VAL A 967 -7.99 -34.32 -0.12
C VAL A 967 -6.72 -34.98 -0.64
N VAL A 968 -5.60 -34.68 0.01
CA VAL A 968 -4.32 -35.36 -0.18
C VAL A 968 -4.17 -36.36 0.97
N SER A 969 -3.93 -37.62 0.64
CA SER A 969 -3.61 -38.69 1.59
C SER A 969 -2.87 -39.81 0.85
N PRO A 970 -1.82 -40.43 1.44
CA PRO A 970 -1.08 -41.55 0.85
C PRO A 970 -1.97 -42.72 0.38
N HIS A 971 -3.14 -42.89 0.99
CA HIS A 971 -4.06 -43.98 0.70
C HIS A 971 -4.91 -43.74 -0.57
N ARG A 972 -5.17 -42.47 -0.93
CA ARG A 972 -6.12 -42.10 -1.99
C ARG A 972 -5.58 -42.31 -3.41
N GLN A 973 -4.29 -42.07 -3.62
CA GLN A 973 -3.62 -42.22 -4.94
C GLN A 973 -2.82 -43.52 -5.04
N THR A 974 -3.45 -44.64 -4.68
CA THR A 974 -2.81 -45.97 -4.67
C THR A 974 -3.10 -46.79 -5.93
N GLY A 975 -2.40 -47.93 -6.06
CA GLY A 975 -2.59 -48.90 -7.14
C GLY A 975 -1.71 -48.66 -8.37
N THR A 976 -1.88 -49.50 -9.39
CA THR A 976 -1.13 -49.42 -10.65
C THR A 976 -1.96 -49.96 -11.83
N ASN A 977 -1.51 -49.73 -13.06
CA ASN A 977 -2.13 -50.17 -14.30
C ASN A 977 -1.04 -50.46 -15.37
N LEU A 978 -1.43 -50.92 -16.55
CA LEU A 978 -0.49 -51.29 -17.62
C LEU A 978 0.29 -50.09 -18.23
N CYS A 979 -0.14 -48.85 -18.00
CA CYS A 979 0.57 -47.63 -18.41
C CYS A 979 1.62 -47.17 -17.38
N GLY A 980 1.45 -47.52 -16.09
CA GLY A 980 2.28 -47.03 -14.99
C GLY A 980 3.75 -47.47 -15.01
N VAL A 981 4.13 -48.42 -15.87
CA VAL A 981 5.53 -48.78 -16.12
C VAL A 981 5.88 -48.41 -17.56
N ASN A 982 6.88 -47.52 -17.72
CA ASN A 982 7.41 -47.08 -19.02
C ASN A 982 6.32 -46.63 -20.02
N ASN A 983 5.27 -45.94 -19.54
CA ASN A 983 4.13 -45.48 -20.35
C ASN A 983 3.46 -46.60 -21.18
N GLY A 984 3.47 -47.85 -20.68
CA GLY A 984 2.98 -49.03 -21.42
C GLY A 984 3.75 -49.32 -22.73
N GLY A 985 4.94 -48.73 -22.92
CA GLY A 985 5.65 -48.75 -24.20
C GLY A 985 5.01 -47.89 -25.29
N CYS A 986 4.14 -46.95 -24.93
CA CYS A 986 3.55 -45.96 -25.84
C CYS A 986 4.49 -44.76 -26.05
N THR A 987 4.57 -44.26 -27.29
CA THR A 987 5.46 -43.15 -27.65
C THR A 987 5.06 -41.79 -27.06
N HIS A 988 3.77 -41.58 -26.78
CA HIS A 988 3.20 -40.30 -26.35
C HIS A 988 2.18 -40.52 -25.20
N LEU A 989 0.91 -40.74 -25.52
CA LEU A 989 -0.14 -41.02 -24.53
C LEU A 989 -0.35 -42.53 -24.38
N CYS A 990 -0.54 -42.96 -23.13
CA CYS A 990 -1.03 -44.30 -22.79
C CYS A 990 -2.32 -44.18 -21.98
N PHE A 991 -3.34 -44.96 -22.35
CA PHE A 991 -4.64 -44.99 -21.68
C PHE A 991 -4.96 -46.40 -21.22
N ALA A 992 -5.06 -46.60 -19.90
CA ALA A 992 -5.45 -47.88 -19.34
C ALA A 992 -6.95 -48.17 -19.53
N LYS A 993 -7.27 -49.46 -19.67
CA LYS A 993 -8.62 -50.03 -19.67
C LYS A 993 -8.66 -51.22 -18.71
N THR A 994 -9.86 -51.78 -18.48
CA THR A 994 -10.12 -52.81 -17.45
C THR A 994 -9.18 -54.03 -17.47
N SER A 995 -8.60 -54.38 -18.62
CA SER A 995 -7.65 -55.49 -18.77
C SER A 995 -6.62 -55.29 -19.90
N THR A 996 -6.51 -54.07 -20.46
CA THR A 996 -5.67 -53.72 -21.62
C THR A 996 -5.26 -52.25 -21.53
N PHE A 997 -4.54 -51.73 -22.52
CA PHE A 997 -4.28 -50.30 -22.69
C PHE A 997 -4.28 -49.94 -24.18
N VAL A 998 -4.33 -48.64 -24.48
CA VAL A 998 -4.29 -48.08 -25.84
C VAL A 998 -3.22 -46.98 -25.87
N CYS A 999 -2.37 -46.99 -26.89
CA CYS A 999 -1.45 -45.90 -27.17
C CYS A 999 -2.11 -44.88 -28.12
N ALA A 1000 -1.96 -43.59 -27.84
CA ALA A 1000 -2.51 -42.52 -28.67
C ALA A 1000 -1.47 -41.44 -29.01
N CYS A 1001 -1.68 -40.78 -30.14
CA CYS A 1001 -0.91 -39.63 -30.59
C CYS A 1001 -1.56 -38.32 -30.18
N PRO A 1002 -0.77 -37.24 -29.97
CA PRO A 1002 -1.31 -35.88 -29.92
C PRO A 1002 -2.01 -35.51 -31.22
N ASP A 1003 -2.81 -34.45 -31.18
CA ASP A 1003 -3.45 -33.89 -32.39
C ASP A 1003 -2.49 -33.00 -33.19
N GLU A 1004 -1.55 -32.33 -32.51
CA GLU A 1004 -0.41 -31.64 -33.14
C GLU A 1004 0.88 -32.46 -32.97
N PRO A 1005 1.62 -32.78 -34.05
CA PRO A 1005 2.82 -33.62 -33.98
C PRO A 1005 4.04 -32.85 -33.44
N ASP A 1006 4.64 -33.32 -32.36
CA ASP A 1006 5.74 -32.65 -31.64
C ASP A 1006 7.15 -32.90 -32.22
N GLY A 1007 7.22 -33.49 -33.42
CA GLY A 1007 8.47 -33.88 -34.09
C GLY A 1007 9.01 -35.28 -33.72
N LYS A 1008 8.46 -35.97 -32.71
CA LYS A 1008 8.76 -37.40 -32.47
C LYS A 1008 7.89 -38.29 -33.39
N PRO A 1009 8.41 -39.43 -33.86
CA PRO A 1009 7.61 -40.39 -34.63
C PRO A 1009 6.58 -41.07 -33.72
N CYS A 1010 5.32 -40.64 -33.79
CA CYS A 1010 4.26 -41.25 -33.00
C CYS A 1010 3.83 -42.64 -33.54
N SER A 1011 3.51 -43.53 -32.62
CA SER A 1011 2.93 -44.85 -32.87
C SER A 1011 1.78 -45.13 -31.89
N THR A 1012 0.66 -45.60 -32.42
CA THR A 1012 -0.46 -46.19 -31.66
C THR A 1012 -0.24 -47.67 -31.31
N ILE A 1013 0.88 -48.26 -31.75
CA ILE A 1013 1.33 -49.62 -31.44
C ILE A 1013 2.37 -49.53 -30.30
N SER A 1014 2.12 -50.27 -29.21
CA SER A 1014 3.03 -50.41 -28.07
C SER A 1014 4.35 -51.07 -28.48
N GLY A 1015 5.47 -50.65 -27.86
CA GLY A 1015 6.79 -51.23 -28.08
C GLY A 1015 7.46 -50.78 -29.39
N TYR A 1016 6.92 -49.77 -30.08
CA TYR A 1016 7.51 -49.22 -31.29
C TYR A 1016 8.84 -48.52 -31.00
N ILE A 1017 9.94 -49.19 -31.34
CA ILE A 1017 11.29 -48.59 -31.38
C ILE A 1017 11.48 -47.96 -32.77
N PRO A 1018 11.73 -46.64 -32.88
CA PRO A 1018 11.99 -46.02 -34.18
C PRO A 1018 13.25 -46.60 -34.83
N THR A 1019 13.08 -47.27 -35.97
CA THR A 1019 14.18 -47.70 -36.82
C THR A 1019 14.93 -46.46 -37.33
N SER A 1020 16.14 -46.22 -36.82
CA SER A 1020 16.95 -45.05 -37.22
C SER A 1020 17.22 -45.06 -38.72
N PRO A 1021 17.16 -43.90 -39.43
CA PRO A 1021 17.52 -43.83 -40.83
C PRO A 1021 18.96 -44.30 -41.06
N THR A 1022 19.16 -45.24 -41.98
CA THR A 1022 20.47 -45.82 -42.28
C THR A 1022 21.39 -44.80 -42.96
N ARG A 1023 22.14 -44.02 -42.18
CA ARG A 1023 23.32 -43.32 -42.68
C ARG A 1023 24.39 -44.36 -43.03
N GLY A 1024 24.71 -44.48 -44.32
CA GLY A 1024 25.80 -45.32 -44.79
C GLY A 1024 27.14 -44.85 -44.23
N THR A 1025 27.96 -45.79 -43.76
CA THR A 1025 29.31 -45.53 -43.27
C THR A 1025 30.30 -45.36 -44.41
N SER A 1026 31.11 -44.30 -44.38
CA SER A 1026 32.52 -44.39 -44.78
C SER A 1026 33.38 -44.17 -43.53
N SER A 1027 34.40 -45.02 -43.36
CA SER A 1027 35.17 -45.12 -42.12
C SER A 1027 36.54 -44.45 -42.23
N THR A 1028 37.05 -43.94 -41.11
CA THR A 1028 38.41 -44.25 -40.61
C THR A 1028 38.57 -43.76 -39.15
N PRO A 1029 39.51 -44.33 -38.35
CA PRO A 1029 39.40 -44.29 -36.89
C PRO A 1029 40.32 -43.29 -36.16
N VAL A 1030 39.99 -43.04 -34.89
CA VAL A 1030 40.87 -42.37 -33.91
C VAL A 1030 41.61 -43.44 -33.06
N PRO A 1031 42.92 -43.30 -32.79
CA PRO A 1031 43.66 -44.23 -31.94
C PRO A 1031 43.58 -43.88 -30.44
N ASN A 1032 43.45 -44.91 -29.58
CA ASN A 1032 43.42 -44.76 -28.12
C ASN A 1032 44.80 -44.42 -27.51
N ARG A 1033 44.82 -43.54 -26.49
CA ARG A 1033 45.76 -43.60 -25.35
C ARG A 1033 45.08 -43.19 -24.03
N ILE A 1034 45.65 -43.69 -22.93
CA ILE A 1034 45.15 -43.72 -21.55
C ILE A 1034 46.40 -43.54 -20.64
N PRO A 1035 46.33 -43.17 -19.34
CA PRO A 1035 45.52 -42.16 -18.63
C PRO A 1035 46.42 -41.03 -18.04
N ASN A 1036 45.85 -40.11 -17.25
CA ASN A 1036 46.28 -39.83 -15.86
C ASN A 1036 45.38 -38.76 -15.19
N ALA A 1037 45.44 -38.69 -13.85
CA ALA A 1037 44.74 -37.74 -12.96
C ALA A 1037 45.79 -37.00 -12.08
N PRO A 1038 45.46 -36.11 -11.10
CA PRO A 1038 44.15 -35.61 -10.65
C PRO A 1038 44.08 -34.06 -10.51
N THR A 1039 43.11 -33.53 -9.74
CA THR A 1039 42.99 -32.14 -9.21
C THR A 1039 42.78 -31.02 -10.26
N ASP A 1040 42.02 -29.93 -10.02
CA ASP A 1040 41.37 -29.40 -8.82
C ASP A 1040 39.98 -28.74 -9.12
N THR A 1041 39.27 -28.30 -8.07
CA THR A 1041 37.99 -27.56 -8.13
C THR A 1041 38.17 -26.04 -7.89
N PRO A 1042 37.13 -25.18 -7.95
CA PRO A 1042 36.05 -25.03 -8.92
C PRO A 1042 35.92 -23.57 -9.45
N HIS A 1043 34.96 -23.26 -10.34
CA HIS A 1043 33.90 -22.24 -10.12
C HIS A 1043 33.13 -21.77 -11.38
N ARG A 1044 31.83 -21.49 -11.15
CA ARG A 1044 30.91 -20.54 -11.84
C ARG A 1044 30.63 -20.70 -13.34
N GLY A 1045 29.34 -20.67 -13.70
CA GLY A 1045 28.83 -20.70 -15.07
C GLY A 1045 28.54 -19.31 -15.67
N PRO A 1046 27.97 -19.27 -16.89
CA PRO A 1046 27.77 -18.04 -17.66
C PRO A 1046 26.38 -17.39 -17.49
N VAL A 1047 26.33 -16.09 -17.78
CA VAL A 1047 25.12 -15.29 -18.10
C VAL A 1047 25.43 -14.46 -19.37
N PRO A 1048 24.47 -13.78 -20.03
CA PRO A 1048 24.41 -13.73 -21.49
C PRO A 1048 25.02 -12.48 -22.12
N VAL A 1049 25.01 -12.42 -23.45
CA VAL A 1049 25.39 -11.24 -24.25
C VAL A 1049 24.28 -10.90 -25.24
N ASN A 1050 23.82 -9.65 -25.22
CA ASN A 1050 22.87 -9.09 -26.20
C ASN A 1050 23.55 -8.76 -27.53
N CYS A 1051 22.78 -8.76 -28.62
CA CYS A 1051 23.19 -8.21 -29.91
C CYS A 1051 22.59 -6.81 -30.15
N THR A 1052 23.37 -5.91 -30.75
CA THR A 1052 22.93 -4.60 -31.27
C THR A 1052 23.66 -4.29 -32.59
N ASP A 1053 23.02 -3.52 -33.47
CA ASP A 1053 23.33 -3.41 -34.90
C ASP A 1053 24.69 -2.79 -35.30
N LYS A 1054 25.23 -3.18 -36.47
CA LYS A 1054 25.13 -2.34 -37.69
C LYS A 1054 25.69 -2.92 -39.01
N ASN A 1055 24.96 -2.61 -40.08
CA ASN A 1055 25.41 -2.25 -41.44
C ASN A 1055 25.69 -3.31 -42.55
N LEU A 1056 24.93 -3.13 -43.65
CA LEU A 1056 25.27 -3.22 -45.10
C LEU A 1056 25.04 -4.53 -45.92
N ASN A 1057 23.91 -4.51 -46.63
CA ASN A 1057 23.74 -4.72 -48.09
C ASN A 1057 23.68 -6.12 -48.78
N MET A 1058 22.43 -6.52 -49.09
CA MET A 1058 21.86 -6.64 -50.47
C MET A 1058 21.59 -8.03 -51.10
N GLU A 1059 20.46 -8.12 -51.84
CA GLU A 1059 19.91 -9.19 -52.72
C GLU A 1059 19.31 -10.48 -52.10
N GLY A 1060 18.18 -11.01 -52.65
CA GLY A 1060 17.61 -12.31 -52.20
C GLY A 1060 16.09 -12.63 -52.39
N CYS A 1061 15.54 -12.56 -53.61
CA CYS A 1061 14.32 -13.25 -54.14
C CYS A 1061 13.21 -13.88 -53.24
N THR A 1062 12.01 -13.29 -53.31
CA THR A 1062 10.67 -13.86 -53.69
C THR A 1062 10.27 -15.33 -53.44
N SER A 1063 9.00 -15.54 -53.02
CA SER A 1063 8.20 -16.76 -53.31
C SER A 1063 6.71 -16.45 -53.60
N ASN A 1064 6.02 -17.31 -54.36
CA ASN A 1064 4.70 -17.03 -54.95
C ASN A 1064 3.49 -17.50 -54.11
N VAL A 1065 2.30 -16.96 -54.42
CA VAL A 1065 0.97 -17.46 -54.00
C VAL A 1065 0.15 -17.83 -55.25
N VAL A 1066 -0.63 -18.91 -55.19
CA VAL A 1066 -1.50 -19.41 -56.27
C VAL A 1066 -2.95 -19.49 -55.77
N THR A 1067 -3.91 -19.25 -56.66
CA THR A 1067 -5.35 -19.06 -56.37
C THR A 1067 -6.23 -20.19 -56.91
N ALA A 1068 -7.38 -20.44 -56.26
CA ALA A 1068 -8.69 -20.92 -56.79
C ALA A 1068 -9.52 -21.64 -55.69
N PRO A 1069 -10.86 -21.79 -55.83
CA PRO A 1069 -11.84 -21.02 -56.60
C PRO A 1069 -13.06 -20.54 -55.76
N HIS A 1070 -14.02 -19.85 -56.38
CA HIS A 1070 -15.33 -19.52 -55.80
C HIS A 1070 -16.40 -20.61 -56.02
N GLY A 1071 -17.44 -20.61 -55.17
CA GLY A 1071 -18.75 -21.22 -55.39
C GLY A 1071 -19.84 -20.37 -54.73
N GLU A 1072 -21.04 -20.31 -55.31
CA GLU A 1072 -22.08 -19.32 -54.97
C GLU A 1072 -23.22 -19.86 -54.08
N GLY A 1073 -23.93 -18.92 -53.42
CA GLY A 1073 -25.40 -19.01 -53.34
C GLY A 1073 -26.03 -19.32 -51.98
N LEU A 1074 -26.24 -18.31 -51.12
CA LEU A 1074 -27.29 -18.33 -50.08
C LEU A 1074 -27.76 -16.93 -49.60
N HIS A 1075 -27.79 -15.96 -50.51
CA HIS A 1075 -28.38 -14.64 -50.23
C HIS A 1075 -29.92 -14.70 -50.22
N ILE A 1076 -30.53 -14.59 -49.04
CA ILE A 1076 -31.86 -13.98 -48.77
C ILE A 1076 -32.19 -14.05 -47.26
N SER A 1077 -31.87 -15.17 -46.60
CA SER A 1077 -32.24 -15.41 -45.19
C SER A 1077 -31.58 -14.40 -44.22
N TYR A 1078 -30.28 -14.13 -44.39
CA TYR A 1078 -29.51 -13.19 -43.57
C TYR A 1078 -30.08 -11.76 -43.55
N VAL A 1079 -30.74 -11.31 -44.62
CA VAL A 1079 -31.31 -9.95 -44.69
C VAL A 1079 -32.49 -9.81 -43.73
N ILE A 1080 -33.33 -10.85 -43.61
CA ILE A 1080 -34.48 -10.85 -42.71
C ILE A 1080 -34.01 -10.94 -41.24
N GLY A 1081 -33.01 -11.79 -40.96
CA GLY A 1081 -32.38 -11.86 -39.64
C GLY A 1081 -31.73 -10.54 -39.20
N GLY A 1082 -31.01 -9.87 -40.10
CA GLY A 1082 -30.39 -8.56 -39.84
C GLY A 1082 -31.41 -7.45 -39.55
N VAL A 1083 -32.54 -7.42 -40.25
CA VAL A 1083 -33.61 -6.43 -39.98
C VAL A 1083 -34.24 -6.68 -38.61
N LEU A 1084 -34.50 -7.94 -38.23
CA LEU A 1084 -35.09 -8.29 -36.93
C LEU A 1084 -34.16 -7.96 -35.75
N THR A 1085 -32.84 -8.22 -35.87
CA THR A 1085 -31.88 -7.88 -34.81
C THR A 1085 -31.69 -6.39 -34.65
N ILE A 1086 -31.65 -5.61 -35.75
CA ILE A 1086 -31.63 -4.14 -35.68
C ILE A 1086 -32.89 -3.60 -34.98
N LEU A 1087 -34.07 -4.18 -35.24
CA LEU A 1087 -35.32 -3.77 -34.62
C LEU A 1087 -35.35 -4.07 -33.12
N ALA A 1088 -34.82 -5.23 -32.70
CA ALA A 1088 -34.64 -5.57 -31.28
C ALA A 1088 -33.66 -4.61 -30.58
N ILE A 1089 -32.53 -4.28 -31.20
CA ILE A 1089 -31.54 -3.33 -30.66
C ILE A 1089 -32.16 -1.93 -30.48
N LEU A 1090 -32.97 -1.46 -31.43
CA LEU A 1090 -33.66 -0.16 -31.32
C LEU A 1090 -34.68 -0.12 -30.17
N ILE A 1091 -35.40 -1.22 -29.93
CA ILE A 1091 -36.31 -1.34 -28.77
C ILE A 1091 -35.51 -1.30 -27.44
N LEU A 1092 -34.37 -1.98 -27.39
CA LEU A 1092 -33.50 -2.03 -26.20
C LEU A 1092 -32.87 -0.64 -25.92
N ILE A 1093 -32.46 0.08 -26.95
CA ILE A 1093 -32.00 1.49 -26.84
C ILE A 1093 -33.13 2.41 -26.35
N ALA A 1094 -34.36 2.24 -26.85
CA ALA A 1094 -35.51 3.02 -26.38
C ALA A 1094 -35.81 2.75 -24.89
N ALA A 1095 -35.75 1.50 -24.45
CA ALA A 1095 -35.89 1.12 -23.04
C ALA A 1095 -34.80 1.77 -22.16
N LEU A 1096 -33.53 1.72 -22.60
CA LEU A 1096 -32.39 2.37 -21.91
C LEU A 1096 -32.53 3.90 -21.83
N ILE A 1097 -33.09 4.56 -22.84
CA ILE A 1097 -33.37 5.99 -22.81
C ILE A 1097 -34.48 6.30 -21.79
N ILE A 1098 -35.57 5.53 -21.78
CA ILE A 1098 -36.67 5.69 -20.81
C ILE A 1098 -36.19 5.44 -19.37
N TYR A 1099 -35.35 4.43 -19.15
CA TYR A 1099 -34.73 4.14 -17.86
C TYR A 1099 -33.83 5.29 -17.39
N ARG A 1100 -32.92 5.78 -18.25
CA ARG A 1100 -32.07 6.95 -17.93
C ARG A 1100 -32.89 8.20 -17.64
N HIS A 1101 -34.01 8.43 -18.32
CA HIS A 1101 -34.84 9.61 -18.11
C HIS A 1101 -35.58 9.64 -16.75
N LYS A 1102 -35.74 8.48 -16.09
CA LYS A 1102 -36.27 8.40 -14.71
C LYS A 1102 -35.22 8.70 -13.63
N LYS A 1103 -33.93 8.43 -13.87
CA LYS A 1103 -32.88 8.50 -12.84
C LYS A 1103 -32.31 9.92 -12.61
N SER A 1104 -32.74 10.93 -13.36
CA SER A 1104 -32.17 12.30 -13.34
C SER A 1104 -32.82 13.29 -12.37
N LYS A 1105 -33.41 12.84 -11.25
CA LYS A 1105 -34.16 13.72 -10.33
C LYS A 1105 -33.79 13.69 -8.83
N PHE A 1106 -32.70 13.02 -8.46
CA PHE A 1106 -32.04 13.17 -7.16
C PHE A 1106 -30.53 13.20 -7.40
N ALA A 1107 -29.86 14.28 -6.98
CA ALA A 1107 -28.41 14.44 -7.00
C ALA A 1107 -27.99 15.61 -6.11
N ASP A 1108 -27.33 15.31 -4.98
CA ASP A 1108 -26.38 16.14 -4.22
C ASP A 1108 -26.03 15.38 -2.92
N PRO A 1109 -24.88 15.63 -2.26
CA PRO A 1109 -23.56 15.89 -2.84
C PRO A 1109 -22.44 15.05 -2.16
N GLY A 1110 -21.28 14.87 -2.80
CA GLY A 1110 -20.08 14.39 -2.08
C GLY A 1110 -18.97 13.71 -2.89
N VAL A 1111 -17.72 14.12 -2.61
CA VAL A 1111 -16.44 13.42 -2.81
C VAL A 1111 -16.20 12.74 -4.17
N SER A 1112 -15.51 13.44 -5.08
CA SER A 1112 -14.94 12.88 -6.31
C SER A 1112 -13.42 12.67 -6.19
N ASN A 1113 -12.93 11.44 -6.35
CA ASN A 1113 -11.49 11.17 -6.42
C ASN A 1113 -10.90 11.46 -7.80
N LEU A 1114 -9.85 12.29 -7.81
CA LEU A 1114 -8.67 12.27 -8.69
C LEU A 1114 -8.87 11.99 -10.20
N THR A 1115 -8.89 13.07 -11.00
CA THR A 1115 -8.27 13.10 -12.33
C THR A 1115 -7.34 14.30 -12.45
N TYR A 1116 -6.18 14.10 -13.08
CA TYR A 1116 -5.05 15.05 -13.07
C TYR A 1116 -5.05 16.04 -14.25
N SER A 1117 -4.20 17.07 -14.13
CA SER A 1117 -3.81 18.08 -15.13
C SER A 1117 -4.82 19.19 -15.47
N ASN A 1118 -4.43 20.44 -15.15
CA ASN A 1118 -5.03 21.68 -15.65
C ASN A 1118 -4.04 22.86 -15.52
N PRO A 1119 -3.46 23.40 -16.61
CA PRO A 1119 -2.73 24.65 -16.61
C PRO A 1119 -3.69 25.83 -16.87
N SER A 1120 -4.03 26.59 -15.82
CA SER A 1120 -4.99 27.70 -15.90
C SER A 1120 -4.38 29.00 -16.43
N TYR A 1121 -4.58 29.34 -17.71
CA TYR A 1121 -4.40 30.72 -18.17
C TYR A 1121 -5.49 31.63 -17.59
N ARG A 1122 -5.09 32.59 -16.74
CA ARG A 1122 -5.96 33.72 -16.34
C ARG A 1122 -5.64 34.96 -17.19
N THR A 1123 -6.48 35.25 -18.18
CA THR A 1123 -6.48 36.54 -18.86
C THR A 1123 -7.44 37.52 -18.17
N SER A 1124 -6.96 38.73 -17.89
CA SER A 1124 -7.76 39.79 -17.26
C SER A 1124 -8.58 40.56 -18.30
N THR A 1125 -9.78 40.08 -18.63
CA THR A 1125 -10.70 40.78 -19.54
C THR A 1125 -11.56 41.79 -18.79
N GLN A 1126 -11.29 43.09 -18.97
CA GLN A 1126 -12.27 44.14 -18.67
C GLN A 1126 -13.42 44.05 -19.69
N GLU A 1127 -14.64 43.75 -19.24
CA GLU A 1127 -15.82 43.88 -20.11
C GLU A 1127 -16.21 45.36 -20.27
N VAL A 1128 -15.86 45.95 -21.40
CA VAL A 1128 -16.39 47.25 -21.83
C VAL A 1128 -17.82 47.05 -22.34
N LYS A 1129 -18.82 47.27 -21.50
CA LYS A 1129 -20.23 47.33 -21.93
C LYS A 1129 -20.48 48.56 -22.78
N ILE A 1130 -20.69 48.35 -24.08
CA ILE A 1130 -21.20 49.36 -25.00
C ILE A 1130 -22.74 49.32 -24.95
N GLU A 1131 -23.35 50.18 -24.13
CA GLU A 1131 -24.81 50.33 -24.10
C GLU A 1131 -25.27 51.31 -25.19
N ALA A 1132 -26.00 50.81 -26.19
CA ALA A 1132 -26.62 51.62 -27.23
C ALA A 1132 -27.87 52.33 -26.69
N SER A 1133 -27.91 53.66 -26.79
CA SER A 1133 -28.94 54.48 -26.15
C SER A 1133 -30.25 54.58 -26.96
N GLN A 1134 -31.38 54.59 -26.26
CA GLN A 1134 -32.46 55.55 -26.52
C GLN A 1134 -33.18 55.96 -25.21
N LYS A 1135 -33.89 57.09 -25.24
CA LYS A 1135 -34.39 57.92 -24.11
C LYS A 1135 -35.81 58.40 -24.44
N PRO A 1136 -36.54 59.09 -23.53
CA PRO A 1136 -36.74 58.94 -22.07
C PRO A 1136 -38.30 58.89 -21.83
N PRO A 1137 -38.95 59.54 -20.82
CA PRO A 1137 -38.63 59.99 -19.45
C PRO A 1137 -39.49 59.22 -18.40
N ILE A 1138 -39.56 59.49 -17.07
CA ILE A 1138 -39.88 60.70 -16.28
C ILE A 1138 -39.36 60.55 -14.82
N TYR A 1139 -39.21 61.68 -14.11
CA TYR A 1139 -39.06 61.93 -12.65
C TYR A 1139 -39.61 60.84 -11.67
N ASN A 1140 -39.14 60.72 -10.40
CA ASN A 1140 -38.71 61.79 -9.47
C ASN A 1140 -37.86 61.30 -8.25
N GLN A 1141 -37.13 62.23 -7.60
CA GLN A 1141 -36.89 62.48 -6.13
C GLN A 1141 -36.94 61.33 -5.07
N LEU A 1142 -36.22 61.28 -3.93
CA LEU A 1142 -35.21 62.11 -3.17
C LEU A 1142 -34.29 61.12 -2.39
N ARG A 1143 -32.96 61.27 -2.22
CA ARG A 1143 -32.15 62.24 -1.44
C ARG A 1143 -32.01 62.00 0.10
N TYR A 1144 -30.80 61.54 0.48
CA TYR A 1144 -29.93 61.96 1.62
C TYR A 1144 -29.92 61.33 3.03
N LYS A 1145 -28.66 61.07 3.46
CA LYS A 1145 -28.02 61.16 4.82
C LYS A 1145 -28.31 60.09 5.89
N LYS A 1146 -27.46 59.87 6.92
CA LYS A 1146 -25.97 59.94 7.15
C LYS A 1146 -25.70 59.76 8.67
N GLU A 1147 -24.64 59.04 9.05
CA GLU A 1147 -24.16 58.84 10.45
C GLU A 1147 -25.15 58.10 11.38
N GLY A 1148 -24.75 57.42 12.46
CA GLY A 1148 -23.42 57.08 12.99
C GLY A 1148 -23.45 56.93 14.52
N GLY A 1149 -22.71 55.98 15.12
CA GLY A 1149 -22.56 55.91 16.59
C GLY A 1149 -22.56 54.51 17.21
N VAL A 1150 -21.51 54.27 17.99
CA VAL A 1150 -21.24 53.20 18.97
C VAL A 1150 -22.36 53.05 20.02
N ASP A 1151 -22.73 51.81 20.44
CA ASP A 1151 -22.39 51.20 21.75
C ASP A 1151 -23.09 49.84 22.01
N GLY A 1152 -22.71 49.13 23.07
CA GLY A 1152 -23.55 48.14 23.78
C GLY A 1152 -23.29 46.65 23.50
N GLY A 1153 -23.01 45.87 24.57
CA GLY A 1153 -22.71 44.43 24.50
C GLY A 1153 -23.93 43.51 24.41
N TYR A 1154 -23.70 42.26 23.98
CA TYR A 1154 -24.73 41.24 23.77
C TYR A 1154 -24.88 40.24 24.93
N THR A 1155 -26.10 39.74 25.09
CA THR A 1155 -26.55 38.85 26.16
C THR A 1155 -26.32 37.36 25.86
N LYS A 1156 -26.33 36.54 26.92
CA LYS A 1156 -26.53 35.08 26.79
C LYS A 1156 -27.97 34.80 26.34
N GLU A 1157 -28.14 33.99 25.29
CA GLU A 1157 -29.35 33.18 25.16
C GLU A 1157 -29.06 31.84 24.45
N LYS A 1158 -29.90 30.84 24.68
CA LYS A 1158 -29.72 29.47 24.17
C LYS A 1158 -30.46 29.29 22.86
N ILE A 1159 -29.78 28.76 21.84
CA ILE A 1159 -30.43 28.20 20.66
C ILE A 1159 -30.10 26.70 20.60
N ARG A 1160 -31.14 25.86 20.56
CA ARG A 1160 -31.04 24.47 20.10
C ARG A 1160 -31.25 24.46 18.60
N ILE A 1161 -30.41 23.75 17.87
CA ILE A 1161 -30.73 23.20 16.55
C ILE A 1161 -30.60 21.68 16.67
N VAL A 1162 -31.49 20.95 16.00
CA VAL A 1162 -31.50 19.49 15.94
C VAL A 1162 -31.47 19.10 14.48
N GLU A 1163 -30.50 18.29 14.09
CA GLU A 1163 -30.65 17.33 13.01
C GLU A 1163 -29.61 16.21 13.20
N GLY A 1164 -29.96 15.01 12.76
CA GLY A 1164 -29.12 13.82 12.88
C GLY A 1164 -29.30 12.95 11.63
N VAL A 1165 -28.24 12.22 11.26
CA VAL A 1165 -28.20 11.40 10.06
C VAL A 1165 -27.94 9.95 10.45
N CYS A 1166 -28.86 9.06 10.13
CA CYS A 1166 -28.62 7.62 10.20
C CYS A 1166 -28.11 7.11 8.85
N LEU A 1167 -27.08 6.25 8.90
CA LEU A 1167 -26.61 5.48 7.75
C LEU A 1167 -27.51 4.25 7.56
N LEU A 1168 -27.78 3.88 6.30
CA LEU A 1168 -28.28 2.55 5.95
C LEU A 1168 -27.62 2.02 4.67
N SER A 1169 -27.58 0.69 4.61
CA SER A 1169 -26.94 -0.16 3.62
C SER A 1169 -27.43 0.04 2.17
N HIS A 1170 -26.63 -0.47 1.23
CA HIS A 1170 -27.07 -0.78 -0.13
C HIS A 1170 -26.71 -2.24 -0.44
N ASP A 1171 -27.72 -3.00 -0.87
CA ASP A 1171 -27.61 -4.20 -1.69
C ASP A 1171 -28.88 -4.24 -2.56
N GLU A 1172 -28.73 -4.43 -3.87
CA GLU A 1172 -29.85 -4.67 -4.79
C GLU A 1172 -29.47 -5.78 -5.79
N LEU A 1173 -30.38 -6.74 -5.96
CA LEU A 1173 -30.37 -7.71 -7.06
C LEU A 1173 -31.66 -7.59 -7.86
N TYR A 1174 -31.54 -7.76 -9.18
CA TYR A 1174 -32.60 -7.55 -10.16
C TYR A 1174 -33.67 -8.67 -10.15
N TRP A 1175 -34.88 -8.36 -10.61
CA TRP A 1175 -35.56 -9.05 -11.73
C TRP A 1175 -36.75 -8.23 -12.27
N ASP A 1176 -36.95 -8.25 -13.59
CA ASP A 1176 -38.14 -7.73 -14.29
C ASP A 1176 -39.24 -8.80 -14.37
N ASP A 1177 -40.54 -8.41 -14.46
CA ASP A 1177 -41.33 -8.53 -15.72
C ASP A 1177 -42.78 -7.94 -15.60
N LEU A 1178 -43.45 -7.83 -16.76
CA LEU A 1178 -44.90 -7.82 -17.04
C LEU A 1178 -45.76 -6.57 -16.74
N LYS A 1179 -45.74 -5.68 -17.75
CA LYS A 1179 -46.92 -5.18 -18.53
C LYS A 1179 -48.07 -4.44 -17.83
N GLN A 1180 -48.12 -3.15 -18.19
CA GLN A 1180 -49.31 -2.35 -18.57
C GLN A 1180 -50.72 -2.99 -18.46
N ILE A 1181 -51.62 -2.30 -17.77
CA ILE A 1181 -52.81 -1.65 -18.39
C ILE A 1181 -53.35 -0.55 -17.44
N LYS A 1182 -53.86 0.53 -18.05
CA LYS A 1182 -54.71 1.59 -17.46
C LYS A 1182 -55.86 1.82 -18.47
N PRO A 1183 -57.07 2.30 -18.08
CA PRO A 1183 -57.21 3.44 -17.17
C PRO A 1183 -58.46 3.48 -16.24
N SER A 1184 -58.51 4.58 -15.47
CA SER A 1184 -59.70 5.36 -15.08
C SER A 1184 -60.40 5.15 -13.71
N ARG A 1185 -60.30 6.22 -12.90
CA ARG A 1185 -61.29 6.88 -12.01
C ARG A 1185 -61.98 6.09 -10.88
N GLY A 1186 -61.77 6.61 -9.66
CA GLY A 1186 -62.54 6.33 -8.44
C GLY A 1186 -61.76 5.49 -7.41
N GLY A 1187 -61.73 5.82 -6.12
CA GLY A 1187 -62.21 7.03 -5.44
C GLY A 1187 -62.28 6.84 -3.92
N LEU A 1188 -61.66 7.76 -3.15
CA LEU A 1188 -61.49 7.76 -1.67
C LEU A 1188 -60.71 6.56 -1.08
N HIS A 1189 -59.58 6.84 -0.43
CA HIS A 1189 -59.53 6.73 1.04
C HIS A 1189 -58.42 7.59 1.65
N THR A 1190 -58.89 8.59 2.38
CA THR A 1190 -58.30 9.44 3.43
C THR A 1190 -56.92 9.07 4.02
N CYS A 1191 -56.02 10.05 4.12
CA CYS A 1191 -54.78 10.00 4.91
C CYS A 1191 -54.85 10.95 6.13
N MET A 1192 -54.40 10.48 7.30
CA MET A 1192 -53.79 11.21 8.43
C MET A 1192 -52.98 10.14 9.20
N ARG A 1193 -51.69 10.27 9.49
CA ARG A 1193 -50.95 11.33 10.21
C ARG A 1193 -51.35 11.38 11.69
N THR A 1194 -50.44 10.93 12.55
CA THR A 1194 -50.54 10.98 14.02
C THR A 1194 -49.34 11.75 14.58
N ASP A 1195 -49.62 12.82 15.30
CA ASP A 1195 -48.62 13.60 16.01
C ASP A 1195 -48.37 13.01 17.41
N THR A 1196 -47.19 13.27 17.99
CA THR A 1196 -46.89 12.95 19.40
C THR A 1196 -47.35 14.09 20.31
N VAL A 1197 -48.12 13.78 21.35
CA VAL A 1197 -48.42 14.71 22.46
C VAL A 1197 -48.18 14.00 23.79
N SER A 1198 -47.54 14.71 24.72
CA SER A 1198 -47.18 14.28 26.07
C SER A 1198 -48.34 14.37 27.06
N LEU A 1199 -48.22 13.69 28.21
CA LEU A 1199 -48.55 14.29 29.51
C LEU A 1199 -47.80 13.60 30.67
N GLN A 1200 -47.90 14.17 31.87
CA GLN A 1200 -47.07 13.88 33.05
C GLN A 1200 -47.89 13.24 34.19
N THR A 1201 -47.24 13.01 35.35
CA THR A 1201 -47.83 12.80 36.70
C THR A 1201 -48.57 11.48 36.94
N SER A 1202 -48.56 10.86 38.13
CA SER A 1202 -47.74 11.09 39.35
C SER A 1202 -47.93 9.96 40.38
N SER A 1203 -46.90 9.74 41.21
CA SER A 1203 -46.95 9.35 42.64
C SER A 1203 -47.76 8.15 43.16
N ALA A 1204 -47.17 7.51 44.17
CA ALA A 1204 -47.78 6.73 45.26
C ALA A 1204 -47.80 5.19 45.14
N SER A 1205 -47.43 4.61 46.28
CA SER A 1205 -47.31 3.22 46.74
C SER A 1205 -48.64 2.48 46.95
N LEU A 1206 -48.53 1.21 47.40
CA LEU A 1206 -49.60 0.31 47.93
C LEU A 1206 -50.41 -0.45 46.86
N ASP A 1207 -50.84 -1.71 47.04
CA ASP A 1207 -50.35 -2.79 47.95
C ASP A 1207 -50.82 -4.18 47.41
N ASP A 1208 -50.61 -5.23 48.20
CA ASP A 1208 -50.98 -6.65 47.95
C ASP A 1208 -52.39 -6.97 47.39
N GLY A 1209 -52.45 -8.09 46.63
CA GLY A 1209 -53.61 -9.00 46.53
C GLY A 1209 -54.74 -8.65 45.52
N GLU A 1210 -55.66 -9.55 45.19
CA GLU A 1210 -55.68 -11.04 45.30
C GLU A 1210 -56.91 -11.57 44.50
N THR A 1211 -56.90 -12.85 44.05
CA THR A 1211 -58.11 -13.67 43.71
C THR A 1211 -59.06 -13.23 42.55
N GLU A 1212 -59.85 -14.07 41.85
CA GLU A 1212 -60.01 -15.56 41.79
C GLU A 1212 -60.79 -16.06 40.53
N GLN A 1213 -60.68 -17.39 40.24
CA GLN A 1213 -61.67 -18.31 39.59
C GLN A 1213 -62.16 -18.04 38.13
N LEU A 1214 -62.64 -18.99 37.29
CA LEU A 1214 -62.71 -20.48 37.14
C LEU A 1214 -62.98 -20.75 35.61
N LEU A 1215 -63.03 -21.93 34.96
CA LEU A 1215 -63.05 -23.39 35.24
C LEU A 1215 -61.72 -24.04 34.70
N GLN A 1216 -61.39 -25.35 34.62
CA GLN A 1216 -62.04 -26.68 34.48
C GLN A 1216 -62.65 -26.99 33.08
N GLU A 1217 -62.48 -28.16 32.45
CA GLU A 1217 -61.78 -29.45 32.76
C GLU A 1217 -61.36 -30.13 31.41
N GLU A 1218 -60.62 -31.25 31.27
CA GLU A 1218 -60.45 -32.48 32.06
C GLU A 1218 -58.99 -33.06 32.02
N ALA A 1219 -58.67 -33.92 33.00
CA ALA A 1219 -57.86 -35.18 32.98
C ALA A 1219 -56.64 -35.35 32.02
N SER A 1220 -55.48 -35.90 32.42
CA SER A 1220 -55.01 -36.56 33.68
C SER A 1220 -53.47 -36.83 33.55
N GLU A 1221 -52.70 -37.53 34.41
CA GLU A 1221 -52.98 -38.44 35.54
C GLU A 1221 -51.84 -38.46 36.62
N CYS A 1222 -51.15 -39.58 36.85
CA CYS A 1222 -50.27 -39.90 38.00
C CYS A 1222 -48.81 -40.22 37.60
N SER A 1223 -47.79 -40.27 38.49
CA SER A 1223 -47.63 -39.85 39.91
C SER A 1223 -46.13 -39.88 40.33
N SER A 1224 -45.81 -39.45 41.56
CA SER A 1224 -44.51 -39.66 42.23
C SER A 1224 -44.67 -39.89 43.74
N ILE A 1225 -43.84 -40.76 44.38
CA ILE A 1225 -43.81 -41.12 45.83
C ILE A 1225 -42.75 -42.25 46.03
N THR A 1226 -42.05 -42.49 47.17
CA THR A 1226 -41.67 -41.68 48.34
C THR A 1226 -40.53 -42.38 49.15
N THR A 1227 -40.29 -42.01 50.41
CA THR A 1227 -39.11 -42.25 51.27
C THR A 1227 -38.98 -43.64 51.95
N LEU A 1228 -37.77 -43.98 52.42
CA LEU A 1228 -37.53 -44.82 53.61
C LEU A 1228 -36.13 -44.57 54.25
N THR A 1229 -35.95 -44.99 55.52
CA THR A 1229 -34.73 -44.88 56.36
C THR A 1229 -34.63 -46.15 57.25
N PRO A 1230 -33.70 -46.32 58.23
CA PRO A 1230 -32.38 -45.71 58.50
C PRO A 1230 -31.26 -46.79 58.68
N SER A 1231 -30.01 -46.39 58.98
CA SER A 1231 -29.12 -47.03 59.99
C SER A 1231 -27.70 -46.43 59.99
N ALA A 1232 -26.91 -46.71 61.02
CA ALA A 1232 -25.54 -46.22 61.20
C ALA A 1232 -24.55 -47.39 61.32
N ILE A 1233 -23.26 -47.14 61.03
CA ILE A 1233 -22.11 -47.86 61.61
C ILE A 1233 -20.87 -46.97 61.52
N THR A 1234 -20.12 -46.90 62.62
CA THR A 1234 -18.73 -46.39 62.66
C THR A 1234 -17.80 -47.58 62.88
N PRO A 1235 -16.54 -47.49 62.44
CA PRO A 1235 -15.48 -47.95 63.33
C PRO A 1235 -14.34 -46.93 63.49
N GLN A 1236 -13.77 -46.92 64.69
CA GLN A 1236 -12.45 -46.34 64.99
C GLN A 1236 -11.35 -47.40 64.63
N ARG A 1237 -10.03 -47.25 64.83
CA ARG A 1237 -9.22 -46.39 65.71
C ARG A 1237 -7.70 -46.53 65.39
N HIS A 1238 -6.90 -45.50 65.70
CA HIS A 1238 -5.42 -45.54 65.85
C HIS A 1238 -4.57 -45.83 64.57
N ALA A 1239 -3.28 -45.47 64.49
CA ALA A 1239 -2.34 -45.01 65.53
C ALA A 1239 -1.37 -43.87 65.11
N GLN A 1240 -1.10 -43.00 66.09
CA GLN A 1240 0.17 -42.36 66.53
C GLN A 1240 1.35 -42.02 65.59
N HIS A 1241 2.13 -41.02 66.07
CA HIS A 1241 3.47 -40.52 65.68
C HIS A 1241 3.55 -39.37 64.67
N SER A 1242 4.46 -38.38 64.81
CA SER A 1242 4.98 -37.62 65.98
C SER A 1242 5.93 -36.51 65.48
N LEU A 1243 6.09 -35.41 66.24
CA LEU A 1243 7.09 -34.34 66.02
C LEU A 1243 8.54 -34.88 66.06
N PRO A 1244 9.55 -34.21 65.46
CA PRO A 1244 10.11 -32.92 65.96
C PRO A 1244 9.95 -31.76 64.96
N ASP A 1245 9.91 -30.46 65.30
CA ASP A 1245 10.25 -29.65 66.50
C ASP A 1245 11.73 -29.21 66.68
N THR A 1246 11.92 -28.03 67.27
CA THR A 1246 13.12 -27.15 67.31
C THR A 1246 13.51 -26.57 65.94
N GLY A 1247 13.80 -25.28 65.76
CA GLY A 1247 13.93 -24.07 66.59
C GLY A 1247 14.60 -22.99 65.69
N TRP A 1248 14.45 -21.68 65.85
CA TRP A 1248 14.46 -20.85 67.05
C TRP A 1248 13.55 -19.62 66.93
N SER A 1249 13.16 -19.05 68.07
CA SER A 1249 12.43 -17.78 68.16
C SER A 1249 13.35 -16.60 68.52
N SER A 1250 13.11 -15.42 67.94
CA SER A 1250 13.63 -14.14 68.46
C SER A 1250 12.64 -12.99 68.23
N THR A 1251 11.87 -12.71 69.30
CA THR A 1251 11.33 -11.40 69.76
C THR A 1251 11.22 -10.20 68.79
N ARG A 1252 10.06 -9.54 68.65
CA ARG A 1252 9.41 -8.58 69.61
C ARG A 1252 10.32 -7.34 69.92
N LYS A 1253 9.83 -6.07 69.95
CA LYS A 1253 8.47 -5.48 69.79
C LYS A 1253 8.56 -3.99 69.31
N PRO A 1254 7.65 -2.99 69.54
CA PRO A 1254 7.24 -2.07 68.45
C PRO A 1254 7.34 -0.54 68.73
N SER A 1255 6.98 0.26 67.73
CA SER A 1255 6.41 1.62 67.81
C SER A 1255 5.66 1.89 66.47
N THR A 1256 4.41 2.35 66.37
CA THR A 1256 3.72 3.56 66.92
C THR A 1256 4.37 4.88 66.46
N GLU A 1257 3.67 5.96 66.08
CA GLU A 1257 2.30 6.29 65.62
C GLU A 1257 2.40 7.78 65.10
N SER A 1258 1.53 8.42 64.32
CA SER A 1258 0.28 8.11 63.58
C SER A 1258 -0.03 9.26 62.57
N GLU A 1259 -1.01 9.08 61.66
CA GLU A 1259 -1.52 10.07 60.67
C GLU A 1259 -0.50 10.38 59.52
N VAL A 1260 -0.90 10.70 58.28
CA VAL A 1260 -2.20 11.02 57.65
C VAL A 1260 -2.57 10.01 56.57
#